data_AF-A0A1G8DKQ8-F1
#
_entry.id   AF-A0A1G8DKQ8-F1
#
_cell.length_a   1.000
_cell.length_b   1.000
_cell.length_c   1.000
_cell.angle_alpha   90.00
_cell.angle_beta   90.00
_cell.angle_gamma   90.00
#
_symmetry.space_group_name_H-M   'P 1'
#
loop_
_entity.id
_entity.type
_entity.pdbx_description
1 polymer ?
#
loop_
_entity_poly.entity_id
_entity_poly.type
_entity_poly.pdbx_seq_one_letter_code
_entity_poly.pdbx_strand_id
1 'polypeptide(L)'
;MKRGHKKWYKGVRQVSFVALAAPLAVMPWMSSIVEANSNNYVDRILHLSSNYHADGNPAASLYVGEKDIDFTTRDTFRVTLPPGVEWNRVPAGLENATAVLMTESTLVVTPAGPNIVNNDGDQADKIRIPLDIKVNGATGELKVKVEPMDSTITSGEYTFAIVRTGKTIAVADTVEAIGETEADTGIVRIEEASPGQITRGSSTPVTFRLPSQFEWRDIKLTGTGGFTGATFTNIIKDGNTLRATLNIPAGSKDRGFLYVKPRVKPKDGAVPGDVYVSISGTELSDAEVVVAKYQKWGANIKVEQVNQILSSKFDDKKVVKMTIEETSPGAFIGGREVEVEFPSTVKIVGTVTPSGNIVRHLISYSGSDVRGVVNSDSNRITFTIPSTSTPSSSKRKLVFEAAIAVKTGTLGDIEATVEGAGIEKQKVLVAKVIPPVIPKAAGEGKLRIGLQGQEAPDIFLAETMPGAIRKAIDMGPLGTENGFVVVYLPKGVTYTTTPKVEVIEGDLKIDTASVQIVKAESIYDAITFNVKAESTKPSKIRISGIKLGLDRSVPEGVMEAKVAGYALSHPFNSKVFNVTTGSAFQYASVITPAPTDTKMSGSFTIGSTIYRIGDNEKVMDAAPYIKDDRTYLPVRYVAEVLGVGEKDIVWDKAAHTVTLFKGDKVVQIKVGERKIMVNGTVVPTDVVAEIKNERMMLPVYHVVQALGAKARWDAESQTVFIE
;
A
#
# COMPACT_ATOMS: atom_id res chain seq x y z
N MET A 1 -40.08 48.42 13.25
CA MET A 1 -41.29 48.39 12.38
C MET A 1 -40.86 47.84 11.02
N LYS A 2 -41.45 46.85 10.37
CA LYS A 2 -42.62 45.98 10.57
C LYS A 2 -42.25 44.58 10.08
N ARG A 3 -42.76 43.58 10.79
CA ARG A 3 -42.74 42.14 10.46
C ARG A 3 -43.51 41.88 9.16
N GLY A 4 -43.01 40.96 8.34
CA GLY A 4 -43.71 40.36 7.20
C GLY A 4 -43.41 38.86 7.14
N HIS A 5 -44.13 38.08 7.95
CA HIS A 5 -44.08 36.61 7.93
C HIS A 5 -44.67 36.08 6.61
N LYS A 6 -43.84 35.46 5.76
CA LYS A 6 -44.28 34.49 4.75
C LYS A 6 -43.87 33.09 5.22
N LYS A 7 -44.83 32.33 5.76
CA LYS A 7 -44.70 30.91 6.07
C LYS A 7 -44.47 30.14 4.77
N TRP A 8 -43.28 29.55 4.62
CA TRP A 8 -43.02 28.48 3.66
C TRP A 8 -43.48 27.16 4.27
N TYR A 9 -44.38 26.46 3.58
CA TYR A 9 -44.76 25.09 3.89
C TYR A 9 -43.57 24.18 3.53
N LYS A 10 -42.73 23.84 4.50
CA LYS A 10 -41.79 22.71 4.37
C LYS A 10 -42.61 21.43 4.49
N GLY A 11 -43.00 20.85 3.35
CA GLY A 11 -43.43 19.46 3.27
C GLY A 11 -42.24 18.55 3.53
N VAL A 12 -41.96 18.26 4.79
CA VAL A 12 -41.07 17.18 5.19
C VAL A 12 -41.81 15.88 4.89
N ARG A 13 -41.49 15.23 3.77
CA ARG A 13 -41.80 13.80 3.60
C ARG A 13 -40.94 13.07 4.63
N GLN A 14 -41.57 12.59 5.70
CA GLN A 14 -40.96 11.61 6.59
C GLN A 14 -40.59 10.40 5.73
N VAL A 15 -39.29 10.21 5.54
CA VAL A 15 -38.72 8.91 5.16
C VAL A 15 -38.87 8.05 6.41
N SER A 16 -39.81 7.11 6.39
CA SER A 16 -39.97 6.11 7.44
C SER A 16 -38.73 5.22 7.42
N PHE A 17 -37.70 5.58 8.18
CA PHE A 17 -36.72 4.61 8.65
C PHE A 17 -37.49 3.63 9.55
N VAL A 18 -37.53 2.37 9.14
CA VAL A 18 -37.91 1.26 10.03
C VAL A 18 -36.82 1.20 11.11
N ALA A 19 -37.04 1.90 12.22
CA ALA A 19 -36.25 1.73 13.41
C ALA A 19 -36.54 0.34 13.95
N LEU A 20 -35.50 -0.49 14.03
CA LEU A 20 -35.50 -1.73 14.79
C LEU A 20 -35.79 -1.35 16.25
N ALA A 21 -37.06 -1.43 16.67
CA ALA A 21 -37.41 -1.31 18.07
C ALA A 21 -36.92 -2.59 18.75
N ALA A 22 -35.78 -2.49 19.43
CA ALA A 22 -35.39 -3.48 20.43
C ALA A 22 -36.53 -3.57 21.46
N PRO A 23 -37.11 -4.75 21.72
CA PRO A 23 -38.07 -4.88 22.80
C PRO A 23 -37.32 -4.61 24.10
N LEU A 24 -37.82 -3.63 24.87
CA LEU A 24 -37.53 -3.53 26.29
C LEU A 24 -37.77 -4.90 26.91
N ALA A 25 -36.69 -5.53 27.38
CA ALA A 25 -36.74 -6.80 28.08
C ALA A 25 -37.58 -6.63 29.35
N VAL A 26 -38.85 -7.00 29.28
CA VAL A 26 -39.59 -7.43 30.46
C VAL A 26 -38.96 -8.76 30.84
N MET A 27 -38.32 -8.81 32.02
CA MET A 27 -37.74 -10.03 32.57
C MET A 27 -38.78 -11.16 32.46
N PRO A 28 -38.48 -12.28 31.79
CA PRO A 28 -39.34 -13.44 31.88
C PRO A 28 -39.29 -13.89 33.33
N TRP A 29 -40.46 -13.99 33.97
CA TRP A 29 -40.59 -14.82 35.15
C TRP A 29 -40.05 -16.20 34.76
N MET A 30 -39.01 -16.67 35.45
CA MET A 30 -38.50 -18.03 35.27
C MET A 30 -39.59 -19.00 35.73
N SER A 31 -40.51 -19.31 34.84
CA SER A 31 -41.33 -20.51 34.93
C SER A 31 -40.39 -21.69 34.74
N SER A 32 -40.33 -22.57 35.73
CA SER A 32 -39.72 -23.90 35.61
C SER A 32 -40.08 -24.52 34.26
N ILE A 33 -39.13 -25.17 33.60
CA ILE A 33 -39.39 -25.98 32.41
C ILE A 33 -40.35 -27.10 32.83
N VAL A 34 -41.64 -26.89 32.59
CA VAL A 34 -42.66 -27.95 32.64
C VAL A 34 -42.57 -28.65 31.30
N GLU A 35 -42.43 -29.97 31.32
CA GLU A 35 -42.53 -30.78 30.12
C GLU A 35 -43.88 -30.51 29.44
N ALA A 36 -43.87 -30.18 28.15
CA ALA A 36 -45.10 -29.85 27.44
C ALA A 36 -46.01 -31.08 27.40
N ASN A 37 -47.19 -31.02 28.01
CA ASN A 37 -48.15 -32.13 28.07
C ASN A 37 -49.00 -32.26 26.78
N SER A 38 -49.05 -31.19 25.98
CA SER A 38 -49.69 -31.14 24.67
C SER A 38 -48.74 -30.64 23.57
N ASN A 39 -48.94 -31.13 22.34
CA ASN A 39 -48.27 -30.70 21.12
C ASN A 39 -49.23 -29.89 20.24
N ASN A 40 -49.18 -28.56 20.35
CA ASN A 40 -50.05 -27.68 19.60
C ASN A 40 -49.31 -27.04 18.42
N TYR A 41 -49.99 -26.88 17.28
CA TYR A 41 -49.43 -26.26 16.09
C TYR A 41 -50.55 -25.76 15.16
N VAL A 42 -50.21 -24.86 14.25
CA VAL A 42 -51.09 -24.47 13.14
C VAL A 42 -50.62 -25.20 11.88
N ASP A 43 -51.56 -25.76 11.10
CA ASP A 43 -51.24 -26.57 9.91
C ASP A 43 -50.59 -25.77 8.76
N ARG A 44 -50.84 -24.47 8.67
CA ARG A 44 -50.19 -23.56 7.72
C ARG A 44 -50.25 -22.09 8.15
N ILE A 45 -49.26 -21.32 7.71
CA ILE A 45 -49.25 -19.86 7.85
C ILE A 45 -49.87 -19.23 6.59
N LEU A 46 -50.96 -18.47 6.78
CA LEU A 46 -51.66 -17.78 5.71
C LEU A 46 -51.05 -16.40 5.40
N HIS A 47 -51.12 -15.96 4.14
CA HIS A 47 -50.75 -14.60 3.76
C HIS A 47 -52.02 -13.81 3.44
N LEU A 48 -52.48 -13.00 4.38
CA LEU A 48 -53.80 -12.37 4.36
C LEU A 48 -53.70 -10.87 4.09
N SER A 49 -54.76 -10.31 3.51
CA SER A 49 -54.93 -8.85 3.42
C SER A 49 -55.44 -8.29 4.75
N SER A 50 -55.30 -6.98 4.98
CA SER A 50 -55.83 -6.33 6.19
C SER A 50 -57.37 -6.38 6.33
N ASN A 51 -58.07 -6.91 5.34
CA ASN A 51 -59.54 -6.96 5.25
C ASN A 51 -60.01 -8.39 4.94
N TYR A 52 -59.29 -9.41 5.40
CA TYR A 52 -59.58 -10.81 5.04
C TYR A 52 -60.81 -11.37 5.78
N HIS A 53 -61.59 -12.21 5.09
CA HIS A 53 -62.72 -12.94 5.65
C HIS A 53 -62.68 -14.40 5.20
N ALA A 54 -62.76 -15.33 6.15
CA ALA A 54 -62.83 -16.76 5.86
C ALA A 54 -64.24 -17.23 5.41
N ASP A 55 -65.30 -16.54 5.84
CA ASP A 55 -66.71 -16.79 5.48
C ASP A 55 -67.13 -18.28 5.53
N GLY A 56 -66.69 -19.00 6.56
CA GLY A 56 -67.02 -20.42 6.73
C GLY A 56 -66.17 -21.41 5.94
N ASN A 57 -65.17 -20.94 5.19
CA ASN A 57 -64.19 -21.77 4.48
C ASN A 57 -62.77 -21.48 5.00
N PRO A 58 -62.46 -21.88 6.26
CA PRO A 58 -61.16 -21.61 6.87
C PRO A 58 -60.03 -22.32 6.13
N ALA A 59 -58.99 -21.56 5.77
CA ALA A 59 -57.85 -22.09 5.03
C ALA A 59 -56.75 -22.70 5.93
N ALA A 60 -56.82 -22.49 7.24
CA ALA A 60 -55.90 -23.01 8.25
C ALA A 60 -56.66 -23.47 9.50
N SER A 61 -56.04 -24.35 10.28
CA SER A 61 -56.58 -24.90 11.53
C SER A 61 -55.52 -24.90 12.63
N LEU A 62 -55.93 -24.57 13.85
CA LEU A 62 -55.13 -24.83 15.06
C LEU A 62 -55.39 -26.28 15.51
N TYR A 63 -54.32 -27.02 15.74
CA TYR A 63 -54.35 -28.35 16.33
C TYR A 63 -53.81 -28.27 17.75
N VAL A 64 -54.55 -28.85 18.69
CA VAL A 64 -54.13 -29.07 20.08
C VAL A 64 -54.12 -30.58 20.25
N GLY A 65 -52.93 -31.16 20.27
CA GLY A 65 -52.74 -32.61 20.32
C GLY A 65 -52.19 -33.06 21.65
N GLU A 66 -52.57 -34.26 22.05
CA GLU A 66 -51.95 -34.93 23.19
C GLU A 66 -50.48 -35.24 22.90
N LYS A 67 -49.68 -35.33 23.96
CA LYS A 67 -48.28 -35.78 23.85
C LYS A 67 -48.03 -36.96 24.75
N ASP A 68 -48.16 -36.77 26.07
CA ASP A 68 -47.89 -37.80 27.08
C ASP A 68 -49.06 -37.98 28.07
N ILE A 69 -50.12 -37.16 27.97
CA ILE A 69 -51.28 -37.16 28.86
C ILE A 69 -52.57 -37.04 28.02
N ASP A 70 -53.51 -37.96 28.24
CA ASP A 70 -54.84 -37.97 27.60
C ASP A 70 -55.69 -36.78 28.09
N PHE A 71 -56.39 -36.13 27.17
CA PHE A 71 -57.29 -35.03 27.51
C PHE A 71 -58.59 -35.55 28.09
N THR A 72 -59.08 -34.87 29.11
CA THR A 72 -60.38 -35.14 29.71
C THR A 72 -61.35 -33.99 29.44
N THR A 73 -62.63 -34.20 29.75
CA THR A 73 -63.64 -33.12 29.73
C THR A 73 -63.36 -32.01 30.76
N ARG A 74 -62.37 -32.18 31.66
CA ARG A 74 -61.89 -31.15 32.58
C ARG A 74 -60.77 -30.30 31.98
N ASP A 75 -60.20 -30.71 30.85
CA ASP A 75 -59.10 -30.00 30.21
C ASP A 75 -59.61 -28.86 29.29
N THR A 76 -60.50 -28.04 29.82
CA THR A 76 -61.01 -26.84 29.14
C THR A 76 -59.89 -25.80 29.02
N PHE A 77 -59.76 -25.18 27.85
CA PHE A 77 -58.74 -24.17 27.58
C PHE A 77 -59.31 -23.00 26.78
N ARG A 78 -58.56 -21.89 26.75
CA ARG A 78 -58.90 -20.68 26.01
C ARG A 78 -58.05 -20.53 24.77
N VAL A 79 -58.69 -20.12 23.68
CA VAL A 79 -58.06 -19.74 22.42
C VAL A 79 -58.37 -18.28 22.13
N THR A 80 -57.34 -17.44 22.12
CA THR A 80 -57.46 -16.00 21.96
C THR A 80 -56.76 -15.53 20.69
N LEU A 81 -57.48 -14.81 19.83
CA LEU A 81 -56.97 -14.16 18.63
C LEU A 81 -56.29 -12.82 18.97
N PRO A 82 -55.33 -12.37 18.15
CA PRO A 82 -54.64 -11.10 18.38
C PRO A 82 -55.55 -9.91 18.03
N PRO A 83 -55.21 -8.68 18.48
CA PRO A 83 -55.99 -7.49 18.15
C PRO A 83 -56.21 -7.29 16.65
N GLY A 84 -57.43 -6.89 16.27
CA GLY A 84 -57.83 -6.71 14.86
C GLY A 84 -58.18 -8.02 14.14
N VAL A 85 -58.32 -9.13 14.87
CA VAL A 85 -58.79 -10.42 14.34
C VAL A 85 -59.94 -10.93 15.20
N GLU A 86 -61.02 -11.34 14.55
CA GLU A 86 -62.27 -11.79 15.16
C GLU A 86 -62.63 -13.19 14.65
N TRP A 87 -63.27 -14.01 15.48
CA TRP A 87 -63.96 -15.22 15.05
C TRP A 87 -65.27 -14.83 14.38
N ASN A 88 -65.56 -15.42 13.21
CA ASN A 88 -66.85 -15.18 12.53
C ASN A 88 -68.02 -15.74 13.35
N ARG A 89 -67.77 -16.86 14.04
CA ARG A 89 -68.72 -17.66 14.81
C ARG A 89 -67.94 -18.74 15.56
N VAL A 90 -68.63 -19.57 16.34
CA VAL A 90 -68.07 -20.88 16.74
C VAL A 90 -67.71 -21.66 15.46
N PRO A 91 -66.45 -22.09 15.25
CA PRO A 91 -66.03 -22.71 14.00
C PRO A 91 -66.86 -23.93 13.63
N ALA A 92 -67.40 -23.95 12.40
CA ALA A 92 -68.00 -25.14 11.83
C ALA A 92 -66.90 -26.17 11.49
N GLY A 93 -67.12 -27.45 11.79
CA GLY A 93 -66.10 -28.49 11.59
C GLY A 93 -65.03 -28.55 12.69
N LEU A 94 -65.36 -28.08 13.90
CA LEU A 94 -64.63 -28.42 15.12
C LEU A 94 -64.68 -29.94 15.31
N GLU A 95 -63.52 -30.57 15.42
CA GLU A 95 -63.42 -32.01 15.68
C GLU A 95 -62.97 -32.20 17.14
N ASN A 96 -63.49 -33.24 17.79
CA ASN A 96 -62.98 -33.70 19.08
C ASN A 96 -63.09 -32.69 20.24
N ALA A 97 -63.91 -31.64 20.08
CA ALA A 97 -64.22 -30.68 21.12
C ALA A 97 -65.60 -30.06 20.95
N THR A 98 -66.07 -29.42 22.02
CA THR A 98 -67.12 -28.39 21.97
C THR A 98 -66.48 -27.03 22.27
N ALA A 99 -67.06 -25.94 21.77
CA ALA A 99 -66.54 -24.61 22.01
C ALA A 99 -67.65 -23.59 22.24
N VAL A 100 -67.36 -22.61 23.09
CA VAL A 100 -68.22 -21.46 23.38
C VAL A 100 -67.46 -20.20 23.00
N LEU A 101 -68.07 -19.36 22.16
CA LEU A 101 -67.53 -18.04 21.83
C LEU A 101 -67.84 -17.09 22.99
N MET A 102 -66.81 -16.67 23.72
CA MET A 102 -66.95 -15.79 24.88
C MET A 102 -66.92 -14.32 24.49
N THR A 103 -66.06 -13.98 23.54
CA THR A 103 -65.96 -12.65 22.92
C THR A 103 -65.63 -12.84 21.43
N GLU A 104 -65.68 -11.76 20.64
CA GLU A 104 -65.30 -11.80 19.23
C GLU A 104 -63.86 -12.30 19.00
N SER A 105 -62.96 -12.19 19.99
CA SER A 105 -61.57 -12.66 19.88
C SER A 105 -61.28 -13.96 20.66
N THR A 106 -62.21 -14.44 21.49
CA THR A 106 -61.92 -15.49 22.47
C THR A 106 -62.92 -16.63 22.43
N LEU A 107 -62.40 -17.84 22.16
CA LEU A 107 -63.10 -19.11 22.31
C LEU A 107 -62.66 -19.80 23.59
N VAL A 108 -63.60 -20.45 24.27
CA VAL A 108 -63.30 -21.45 25.30
C VAL A 108 -63.66 -22.82 24.73
N VAL A 109 -62.69 -23.72 24.71
CA VAL A 109 -62.76 -25.02 24.04
C VAL A 109 -62.69 -26.10 25.11
N THR A 110 -63.61 -27.05 25.06
CA THR A 110 -63.68 -28.18 25.99
C THR A 110 -63.55 -29.47 25.19
N PRO A 111 -62.55 -30.31 25.48
CA PRO A 111 -62.39 -31.63 24.85
C PRO A 111 -63.69 -32.45 24.97
N ALA A 112 -64.14 -33.03 23.85
CA ALA A 112 -65.40 -33.76 23.80
C ALA A 112 -65.43 -34.69 22.58
N GLY A 113 -65.77 -35.96 22.81
CA GLY A 113 -65.90 -36.97 21.76
C GLY A 113 -65.30 -38.31 22.18
N PRO A 114 -65.64 -39.40 21.48
CA PRO A 114 -65.14 -40.74 21.82
C PRO A 114 -63.65 -40.94 21.51
N ASN A 115 -63.05 -40.08 20.65
CA ASN A 115 -61.66 -40.15 20.18
C ASN A 115 -60.76 -39.09 20.87
N ILE A 116 -61.04 -38.81 22.14
CA ILE A 116 -60.26 -37.90 23.02
C ILE A 116 -60.39 -38.37 24.47
N VAL A 117 -61.56 -38.92 24.84
CA VAL A 117 -61.87 -39.35 26.22
C VAL A 117 -61.67 -40.87 26.41
N ASN A 118 -60.96 -41.50 25.48
CA ASN A 118 -60.51 -42.88 25.45
C ASN A 118 -59.17 -42.95 26.22
N ASN A 119 -59.16 -43.49 27.44
CA ASN A 119 -57.93 -43.92 28.13
C ASN A 119 -57.30 -45.13 27.41
N ASP A 120 -57.04 -45.05 26.10
CA ASP A 120 -56.59 -46.17 25.28
C ASP A 120 -55.07 -46.18 25.06
N GLY A 121 -54.38 -45.08 25.37
CA GLY A 121 -52.92 -45.01 25.40
C GLY A 121 -52.25 -45.32 24.05
N ASP A 122 -52.96 -45.22 22.92
CA ASP A 122 -52.37 -45.49 21.61
C ASP A 122 -52.95 -44.58 20.49
N GLN A 123 -52.03 -43.81 19.87
CA GLN A 123 -52.19 -42.68 18.94
C GLN A 123 -52.62 -41.36 19.60
N ALA A 124 -51.74 -40.35 19.50
CA ALA A 124 -52.00 -39.00 20.00
C ALA A 124 -53.26 -38.39 19.37
N ASP A 125 -54.31 -38.24 20.17
CA ASP A 125 -55.55 -37.63 19.72
C ASP A 125 -55.40 -36.10 19.61
N LYS A 126 -56.17 -35.50 18.70
CA LYS A 126 -56.06 -34.08 18.39
C LYS A 126 -57.42 -33.41 18.33
N ILE A 127 -57.49 -32.24 18.97
CA ILE A 127 -58.56 -31.28 18.77
C ILE A 127 -58.18 -30.42 17.58
N ARG A 128 -59.06 -30.37 16.57
CA ARG A 128 -58.91 -29.51 15.41
C ARG A 128 -59.86 -28.34 15.50
N ILE A 129 -59.31 -27.12 15.52
CA ILE A 129 -60.04 -25.86 15.57
C ILE A 129 -59.83 -25.12 14.24
N PRO A 130 -60.79 -25.17 13.31
CA PRO A 130 -60.71 -24.42 12.07
C PRO A 130 -60.68 -22.90 12.34
N LEU A 131 -59.73 -22.18 11.74
CA LEU A 131 -59.60 -20.73 11.94
C LEU A 131 -60.58 -19.95 11.04
N ASP A 132 -61.89 -20.03 11.34
CA ASP A 132 -62.96 -19.27 10.67
C ASP A 132 -62.99 -17.83 11.20
N ILE A 133 -62.05 -17.02 10.69
CA ILE A 133 -61.73 -15.69 11.20
C ILE A 133 -62.03 -14.56 10.20
N LYS A 134 -62.08 -13.34 10.74
CA LYS A 134 -62.13 -12.07 10.04
C LYS A 134 -60.99 -11.18 10.52
N VAL A 135 -60.29 -10.55 9.59
CA VAL A 135 -59.18 -9.62 9.86
C VAL A 135 -59.65 -8.20 9.53
N ASN A 136 -59.66 -7.33 10.54
CA ASN A 136 -60.07 -5.94 10.46
C ASN A 136 -58.89 -5.02 10.83
N GLY A 137 -58.05 -4.69 9.85
CA GLY A 137 -56.98 -3.72 10.01
C GLY A 137 -55.74 -4.22 10.77
N ALA A 138 -55.68 -5.51 11.16
CA ALA A 138 -54.47 -6.08 11.74
C ALA A 138 -53.32 -6.13 10.71
N THR A 139 -52.08 -6.00 11.16
CA THR A 139 -50.87 -6.02 10.31
C THR A 139 -49.76 -6.82 10.97
N GLY A 140 -48.86 -7.43 10.17
CA GLY A 140 -47.73 -8.21 10.69
C GLY A 140 -48.08 -9.66 10.96
N GLU A 141 -47.30 -10.32 11.83
CA GLU A 141 -47.56 -11.70 12.24
C GLU A 141 -48.78 -11.76 13.16
N LEU A 142 -49.75 -12.59 12.80
CA LEU A 142 -50.93 -12.89 13.60
C LEU A 142 -50.73 -14.22 14.30
N LYS A 143 -50.74 -14.18 15.64
CA LYS A 143 -50.56 -15.35 16.51
C LYS A 143 -51.82 -15.65 17.28
N VAL A 144 -52.24 -16.91 17.27
CA VAL A 144 -53.31 -17.39 18.14
C VAL A 144 -52.69 -17.88 19.45
N LYS A 145 -53.25 -17.44 20.58
CA LYS A 145 -52.78 -17.79 21.92
C LYS A 145 -53.64 -18.91 22.50
N VAL A 146 -53.00 -19.95 23.03
CA VAL A 146 -53.62 -21.05 23.78
C VAL A 146 -53.28 -20.88 25.26
N GLU A 147 -54.31 -20.85 26.13
CA GLU A 147 -54.17 -20.71 27.58
C GLU A 147 -54.91 -21.84 28.31
N PRO A 148 -54.26 -22.62 29.18
CA PRO A 148 -54.84 -23.86 29.68
C PRO A 148 -56.00 -23.73 30.66
N MET A 149 -56.30 -22.59 31.26
CA MET A 149 -57.40 -22.47 32.25
C MET A 149 -57.40 -23.59 33.32
N ASP A 150 -56.24 -23.84 33.94
CA ASP A 150 -56.00 -24.91 34.94
C ASP A 150 -56.09 -26.35 34.39
N SER A 151 -56.13 -26.54 33.07
CA SER A 151 -55.99 -27.85 32.40
C SER A 151 -54.54 -28.31 32.25
N THR A 152 -54.38 -29.54 31.77
CA THR A 152 -53.10 -30.14 31.41
C THR A 152 -52.50 -29.57 30.11
N ILE A 153 -53.22 -28.76 29.33
CA ILE A 153 -52.77 -28.29 28.00
C ILE A 153 -51.56 -27.35 28.09
N THR A 154 -50.61 -27.47 27.16
CA THR A 154 -49.47 -26.56 27.10
C THR A 154 -49.90 -25.19 26.60
N SER A 155 -49.60 -24.12 27.34
CA SER A 155 -49.80 -22.74 26.87
C SER A 155 -48.83 -22.39 25.73
N GLY A 156 -49.26 -21.59 24.76
CA GLY A 156 -48.36 -21.15 23.69
C GLY A 156 -48.99 -20.11 22.76
N GLU A 157 -48.15 -19.52 21.91
CA GLU A 157 -48.57 -18.64 20.83
C GLU A 157 -48.13 -19.21 19.48
N TYR A 158 -49.07 -19.30 18.54
CA TYR A 158 -48.85 -19.97 17.26
C TYR A 158 -49.18 -19.04 16.11
N THR A 159 -48.20 -18.73 15.27
CA THR A 159 -48.42 -17.90 14.08
C THR A 159 -49.30 -18.64 13.09
N PHE A 160 -50.45 -18.08 12.74
CA PHE A 160 -51.36 -18.65 11.75
C PHE A 160 -51.47 -17.80 10.47
N ALA A 161 -51.08 -16.53 10.53
CA ALA A 161 -51.10 -15.65 9.36
C ALA A 161 -50.04 -14.55 9.43
N ILE A 162 -49.70 -14.01 8.27
CA ILE A 162 -48.92 -12.80 8.09
C ILE A 162 -49.73 -11.84 7.22
N VAL A 163 -50.05 -10.67 7.77
CA VAL A 163 -50.75 -9.61 7.04
C VAL A 163 -49.76 -8.57 6.55
N ARG A 164 -49.74 -8.37 5.23
CA ARG A 164 -48.87 -7.39 4.57
C ARG A 164 -49.71 -6.20 4.09
N THR A 165 -49.16 -4.98 4.17
CA THR A 165 -49.83 -3.75 3.74
C THR A 165 -49.66 -3.52 2.23
N GLY A 166 -50.73 -3.15 1.53
CA GLY A 166 -50.73 -2.88 0.09
C GLY A 166 -51.17 -4.09 -0.76
N LYS A 167 -51.46 -3.85 -2.05
CA LYS A 167 -51.89 -4.91 -3.00
C LYS A 167 -50.72 -5.79 -3.48
N THR A 168 -49.54 -5.18 -3.63
CA THR A 168 -48.33 -5.84 -4.13
C THR A 168 -47.08 -5.52 -3.31
N ILE A 169 -46.05 -6.34 -3.53
CA ILE A 169 -44.69 -6.16 -3.03
C ILE A 169 -43.75 -6.23 -4.23
N ALA A 170 -42.83 -5.28 -4.34
CA ALA A 170 -41.83 -5.27 -5.39
C ALA A 170 -40.43 -5.44 -4.80
N VAL A 171 -39.63 -6.32 -5.41
CA VAL A 171 -38.24 -6.58 -5.06
C VAL A 171 -37.39 -6.70 -6.31
N ALA A 172 -36.09 -6.42 -6.20
CA ALA A 172 -35.14 -6.75 -7.25
C ALA A 172 -34.73 -8.21 -7.11
N ASP A 173 -34.99 -9.03 -8.12
CA ASP A 173 -34.43 -10.38 -8.20
C ASP A 173 -32.94 -10.32 -8.58
N THR A 174 -32.56 -9.35 -9.41
CA THR A 174 -31.16 -9.06 -9.76
C THR A 174 -30.89 -7.56 -9.75
N VAL A 175 -29.62 -7.19 -9.53
CA VAL A 175 -29.13 -5.80 -9.64
C VAL A 175 -27.91 -5.81 -10.56
N GLU A 176 -28.01 -5.16 -11.71
CA GLU A 176 -26.97 -5.20 -12.75
C GLU A 176 -26.00 -4.03 -12.64
N ALA A 177 -24.76 -4.20 -13.12
CA ALA A 177 -23.84 -3.08 -13.33
C ALA A 177 -24.04 -2.51 -14.74
N ILE A 178 -24.29 -1.20 -14.87
CA ILE A 178 -24.51 -0.54 -16.17
C ILE A 178 -23.51 0.62 -16.38
N GLY A 179 -23.10 0.80 -17.64
CA GLY A 179 -22.17 1.84 -18.09
C GLY A 179 -22.88 3.02 -18.74
N GLU A 180 -22.17 3.77 -19.59
CA GLU A 180 -22.66 5.00 -20.24
C GLU A 180 -23.53 4.77 -21.49
N THR A 181 -23.61 3.54 -21.98
CA THR A 181 -24.50 3.14 -23.08
C THR A 181 -25.85 2.66 -22.58
N GLU A 182 -26.80 2.48 -23.52
CA GLU A 182 -28.03 1.78 -23.19
C GLU A 182 -27.77 0.33 -22.76
N ALA A 183 -28.47 -0.12 -21.72
CA ALA A 183 -28.29 -1.43 -21.14
C ALA A 183 -29.61 -1.95 -20.54
N ASP A 184 -29.74 -3.28 -20.52
CA ASP A 184 -30.74 -3.94 -19.70
C ASP A 184 -30.32 -3.87 -18.23
N THR A 185 -31.27 -3.64 -17.33
CA THR A 185 -31.06 -3.63 -15.87
C THR A 185 -31.52 -4.95 -15.26
N GLY A 186 -31.44 -5.03 -13.92
CA GLY A 186 -31.94 -6.16 -13.17
C GLY A 186 -33.46 -6.32 -13.23
N ILE A 187 -33.93 -7.53 -12.90
CA ILE A 187 -35.34 -7.87 -12.96
C ILE A 187 -36.04 -7.41 -11.67
N VAL A 188 -37.12 -6.65 -11.81
CA VAL A 188 -38.04 -6.32 -10.71
C VAL A 188 -39.16 -7.34 -10.68
N ARG A 189 -39.25 -8.10 -9.59
CA ARG A 189 -40.36 -9.00 -9.33
C ARG A 189 -41.40 -8.29 -8.48
N ILE A 190 -42.62 -8.22 -9.00
CA ILE A 190 -43.78 -7.67 -8.32
C ILE A 190 -44.73 -8.84 -8.05
N GLU A 191 -44.96 -9.15 -6.78
CA GLU A 191 -45.87 -10.22 -6.34
C GLU A 191 -47.10 -9.63 -5.65
N GLU A 192 -48.24 -10.32 -5.74
CA GLU A 192 -49.38 -9.98 -4.88
C GLU A 192 -49.00 -10.14 -3.41
N ALA A 193 -49.42 -9.20 -2.56
CA ALA A 193 -49.22 -9.30 -1.11
C ALA A 193 -49.99 -10.51 -0.54
N SER A 194 -51.19 -10.73 -1.06
CA SER A 194 -52.03 -11.91 -0.82
C SER A 194 -52.65 -12.39 -2.14
N PRO A 195 -52.84 -13.71 -2.33
CA PRO A 195 -53.42 -14.25 -3.56
C PRO A 195 -54.77 -13.59 -3.90
N GLY A 196 -54.94 -13.17 -5.16
CA GLY A 196 -56.20 -12.63 -5.67
C GLY A 196 -56.52 -11.18 -5.26
N GLN A 197 -55.56 -10.45 -4.69
CA GLN A 197 -55.72 -9.02 -4.36
C GLN A 197 -55.81 -8.12 -5.59
N ILE A 198 -55.21 -8.53 -6.72
CA ILE A 198 -55.36 -7.82 -7.99
C ILE A 198 -56.52 -8.39 -8.79
N THR A 199 -57.35 -7.51 -9.33
CA THR A 199 -58.48 -7.88 -10.19
C THR A 199 -58.00 -8.60 -11.46
N ARG A 200 -58.43 -9.85 -11.67
CA ARG A 200 -58.18 -10.62 -12.91
C ARG A 200 -59.09 -10.10 -14.05
N GLY A 201 -58.62 -10.17 -15.29
CA GLY A 201 -59.32 -9.56 -16.43
C GLY A 201 -59.27 -8.02 -16.45
N SER A 202 -58.38 -7.42 -15.64
CA SER A 202 -58.27 -5.96 -15.54
C SER A 202 -57.29 -5.38 -16.56
N SER A 203 -57.53 -4.13 -16.92
CA SER A 203 -56.66 -3.31 -17.76
C SER A 203 -56.50 -1.97 -17.05
N THR A 204 -55.34 -1.74 -16.43
CA THR A 204 -55.15 -0.59 -15.53
C THR A 204 -53.86 0.17 -15.81
N PRO A 205 -53.84 1.51 -15.62
CA PRO A 205 -52.64 2.30 -15.85
C PRO A 205 -51.59 2.04 -14.76
N VAL A 206 -50.34 1.94 -15.20
CA VAL A 206 -49.16 1.83 -14.35
C VAL A 206 -48.09 2.82 -14.80
N THR A 207 -47.32 3.33 -13.84
CA THR A 207 -46.24 4.29 -14.07
C THR A 207 -44.95 3.80 -13.42
N PHE A 208 -43.87 3.82 -14.20
CA PHE A 208 -42.51 3.53 -13.78
C PHE A 208 -41.65 4.79 -13.91
N ARG A 209 -40.85 5.11 -12.91
CA ARG A 209 -39.97 6.28 -12.92
C ARG A 209 -38.53 5.89 -12.58
N LEU A 210 -37.60 6.41 -13.36
CA LEU A 210 -36.16 6.35 -13.13
C LEU A 210 -35.68 7.66 -12.50
N PRO A 211 -34.47 7.71 -11.92
CA PRO A 211 -33.82 8.97 -11.61
C PRO A 211 -33.74 9.87 -12.85
N SER A 212 -33.77 11.19 -12.65
CA SER A 212 -33.84 12.20 -13.73
C SER A 212 -32.68 12.14 -14.74
N GLN A 213 -31.56 11.56 -14.33
CA GLN A 213 -30.35 11.37 -15.15
C GLN A 213 -30.38 10.13 -16.05
N PHE A 214 -31.49 9.36 -16.07
CA PHE A 214 -31.68 8.21 -16.97
C PHE A 214 -32.92 8.37 -17.84
N GLU A 215 -32.94 7.64 -18.95
CA GLU A 215 -34.03 7.60 -19.92
C GLU A 215 -34.47 6.16 -20.19
N TRP A 216 -35.77 5.96 -20.34
CA TRP A 216 -36.33 4.67 -20.75
C TRP A 216 -36.04 4.38 -22.22
N ARG A 217 -35.48 3.19 -22.48
CA ARG A 217 -35.32 2.65 -23.84
C ARG A 217 -36.38 1.61 -24.13
N ASP A 218 -36.58 0.67 -23.22
CA ASP A 218 -37.56 -0.40 -23.34
C ASP A 218 -37.97 -0.97 -21.97
N ILE A 219 -39.04 -1.76 -21.95
CA ILE A 219 -39.49 -2.50 -20.76
C ILE A 219 -40.08 -3.85 -21.19
N LYS A 220 -39.57 -4.93 -20.60
CA LYS A 220 -40.10 -6.29 -20.84
C LYS A 220 -40.89 -6.77 -19.63
N LEU A 221 -41.95 -7.51 -19.88
CA LEU A 221 -42.81 -8.11 -18.85
C LEU A 221 -42.98 -9.59 -19.10
N THR A 222 -42.84 -10.38 -18.03
CA THR A 222 -43.26 -11.78 -17.99
C THR A 222 -44.18 -11.96 -16.78
N GLY A 223 -45.40 -12.46 -17.01
CA GLY A 223 -46.32 -12.83 -15.93
C GLY A 223 -46.32 -14.34 -15.68
N THR A 224 -46.36 -14.74 -14.40
CA THR A 224 -46.48 -16.15 -13.99
C THR A 224 -47.48 -16.32 -12.84
N GLY A 225 -47.80 -17.57 -12.49
CA GLY A 225 -48.83 -17.89 -11.49
C GLY A 225 -50.19 -17.35 -11.94
N GLY A 226 -50.89 -16.67 -11.04
CA GLY A 226 -52.16 -16.00 -11.35
C GLY A 226 -52.08 -14.87 -12.39
N PHE A 227 -50.88 -14.47 -12.83
CA PHE A 227 -50.65 -13.45 -13.86
C PHE A 227 -50.08 -14.01 -15.16
N THR A 228 -50.15 -15.32 -15.37
CA THR A 228 -49.71 -15.94 -16.63
C THR A 228 -50.39 -15.28 -17.83
N GLY A 229 -49.60 -14.80 -18.80
CA GLY A 229 -50.08 -14.06 -19.96
C GLY A 229 -50.29 -12.54 -19.75
N ALA A 230 -49.87 -11.98 -18.62
CA ALA A 230 -49.90 -10.53 -18.42
C ALA A 230 -49.03 -9.78 -19.43
N THR A 231 -49.51 -8.62 -19.89
CA THR A 231 -48.84 -7.81 -20.91
C THR A 231 -48.90 -6.32 -20.59
N PHE A 232 -47.91 -5.57 -21.11
CA PHE A 232 -48.00 -4.11 -21.20
C PHE A 232 -48.47 -3.70 -22.60
N THR A 233 -49.46 -2.82 -22.66
CA THR A 233 -49.88 -2.12 -23.88
C THR A 233 -49.80 -0.60 -23.69
N ASN A 234 -49.94 0.18 -24.76
CA ASN A 234 -49.91 1.65 -24.73
C ASN A 234 -48.67 2.21 -24.00
N ILE A 235 -47.49 1.65 -24.30
CA ILE A 235 -46.24 2.04 -23.65
C ILE A 235 -45.81 3.42 -24.17
N ILE A 236 -45.78 4.41 -23.29
CA ILE A 236 -45.34 5.78 -23.55
C ILE A 236 -44.08 6.04 -22.72
N LYS A 237 -43.00 6.42 -23.40
CA LYS A 237 -41.70 6.76 -22.80
C LYS A 237 -41.49 8.27 -22.88
N ASP A 238 -41.40 8.94 -21.75
CA ASP A 238 -41.17 10.38 -21.61
C ASP A 238 -39.97 10.62 -20.67
N GLY A 239 -38.77 10.63 -21.26
CA GLY A 239 -37.51 10.75 -20.52
C GLY A 239 -37.35 9.67 -19.45
N ASN A 240 -37.37 10.09 -18.18
CA ASN A 240 -37.23 9.19 -17.02
C ASN A 240 -38.55 8.55 -16.57
N THR A 241 -39.68 8.86 -17.23
CA THR A 241 -41.01 8.33 -16.87
C THR A 241 -41.54 7.44 -17.98
N LEU A 242 -41.99 6.24 -17.62
CA LEU A 242 -42.68 5.32 -18.51
C LEU A 242 -44.09 5.10 -17.99
N ARG A 243 -45.09 5.24 -18.87
CA ARG A 243 -46.48 4.90 -18.58
C ARG A 243 -46.91 3.76 -19.48
N ALA A 244 -47.63 2.80 -18.93
CA ALA A 244 -48.18 1.68 -19.67
C ALA A 244 -49.55 1.29 -19.12
N THR A 245 -50.28 0.50 -19.90
CA THR A 245 -51.47 -0.21 -19.44
C THR A 245 -51.06 -1.65 -19.09
N LEU A 246 -51.22 -2.05 -17.84
CA LEU A 246 -51.04 -3.43 -17.38
C LEU A 246 -52.33 -4.20 -17.62
N ASN A 247 -52.26 -5.23 -18.47
CA ASN A 247 -53.36 -6.14 -18.73
C ASN A 247 -53.10 -7.45 -18.01
N ILE A 248 -54.02 -7.83 -17.12
CA ILE A 248 -53.99 -9.11 -16.41
C ILE A 248 -55.14 -9.95 -16.95
N PRO A 249 -54.87 -11.11 -17.58
CA PRO A 249 -55.91 -11.97 -18.12
C PRO A 249 -56.88 -12.47 -17.03
N ALA A 250 -58.08 -12.86 -17.46
CA ALA A 250 -58.95 -13.67 -16.61
C ALA A 250 -58.28 -15.04 -16.37
N GLY A 251 -58.38 -15.58 -15.15
CA GLY A 251 -57.68 -16.81 -14.80
C GLY A 251 -57.73 -17.14 -13.32
N SER A 252 -56.82 -18.00 -12.87
CA SER A 252 -56.74 -18.46 -11.49
C SER A 252 -56.51 -17.31 -10.49
N LYS A 253 -57.06 -17.48 -9.28
CA LYS A 253 -56.82 -16.60 -8.12
C LYS A 253 -55.56 -16.98 -7.33
N ASP A 254 -54.76 -17.92 -7.84
CA ASP A 254 -53.42 -18.19 -7.32
C ASP A 254 -52.57 -16.92 -7.32
N ARG A 255 -51.56 -16.88 -6.44
CA ARG A 255 -50.66 -15.72 -6.33
C ARG A 255 -50.05 -15.40 -7.69
N GLY A 256 -50.20 -14.15 -8.11
CA GLY A 256 -49.60 -13.64 -9.34
C GLY A 256 -48.21 -13.05 -9.13
N PHE A 257 -47.34 -13.23 -10.13
CA PHE A 257 -46.01 -12.63 -10.19
C PHE A 257 -45.80 -11.92 -11.53
N LEU A 258 -45.27 -10.70 -11.49
CA LEU A 258 -44.83 -9.95 -12.66
C LEU A 258 -43.31 -9.78 -12.58
N TYR A 259 -42.60 -10.15 -13.64
CA TYR A 259 -41.17 -9.94 -13.79
C TYR A 259 -40.95 -8.84 -14.83
N VAL A 260 -40.55 -7.67 -14.35
CA VAL A 260 -40.32 -6.48 -15.17
C VAL A 260 -38.83 -6.31 -15.37
N LYS A 261 -38.37 -6.27 -16.63
CA LYS A 261 -36.96 -6.02 -16.98
C LYS A 261 -36.82 -4.68 -17.72
N PRO A 262 -36.39 -3.61 -17.03
CA PRO A 262 -36.12 -2.31 -17.64
C PRO A 262 -34.89 -2.34 -18.56
N ARG A 263 -34.96 -1.58 -19.67
CA ARG A 263 -33.80 -1.17 -20.47
C ARG A 263 -33.70 0.34 -20.44
N VAL A 264 -32.54 0.86 -20.04
CA VAL A 264 -32.34 2.28 -19.75
C VAL A 264 -31.09 2.82 -20.45
N LYS A 265 -31.02 4.14 -20.62
CA LYS A 265 -29.81 4.84 -21.06
C LYS A 265 -29.50 5.99 -20.09
N PRO A 266 -28.29 6.11 -19.54
CA PRO A 266 -27.87 7.31 -18.84
C PRO A 266 -27.83 8.52 -19.78
N LYS A 267 -28.16 9.70 -19.27
CA LYS A 267 -27.98 10.98 -19.97
C LYS A 267 -26.53 11.45 -19.86
N ASP A 268 -26.12 12.32 -20.76
CA ASP A 268 -24.81 12.96 -20.70
C ASP A 268 -24.62 13.66 -19.35
N GLY A 269 -23.49 13.39 -18.69
CA GLY A 269 -23.19 13.94 -17.37
C GLY A 269 -23.86 13.22 -16.19
N ALA A 270 -24.47 12.06 -16.40
CA ALA A 270 -24.97 11.23 -15.29
C ALA A 270 -23.85 10.93 -14.27
N VAL A 271 -24.21 10.89 -13.00
CA VAL A 271 -23.33 10.66 -11.86
C VAL A 271 -23.47 9.20 -11.40
N PRO A 272 -22.36 8.48 -11.16
CA PRO A 272 -22.37 7.12 -10.63
C PRO A 272 -23.23 6.95 -9.38
N GLY A 273 -23.92 5.82 -9.28
CA GLY A 273 -24.79 5.53 -8.14
C GLY A 273 -25.85 4.46 -8.42
N ASP A 274 -26.72 4.24 -7.44
CA ASP A 274 -27.85 3.32 -7.57
C ASP A 274 -28.88 3.87 -8.56
N VAL A 275 -29.44 2.97 -9.37
CA VAL A 275 -30.53 3.26 -10.30
C VAL A 275 -31.77 2.57 -9.76
N TYR A 276 -32.73 3.38 -9.33
CA TYR A 276 -34.02 2.89 -8.83
C TYR A 276 -35.09 2.90 -9.92
N VAL A 277 -36.07 2.02 -9.79
CA VAL A 277 -37.35 2.12 -10.47
C VAL A 277 -38.42 2.36 -9.42
N SER A 278 -39.03 3.54 -9.43
CA SER A 278 -40.24 3.81 -8.65
C SER A 278 -41.45 3.30 -9.44
N ILE A 279 -42.29 2.49 -8.80
CA ILE A 279 -43.48 1.85 -9.36
C ILE A 279 -44.70 2.50 -8.70
N SER A 280 -45.75 2.74 -9.49
CA SER A 280 -47.05 3.20 -9.00
C SER A 280 -48.16 2.77 -9.96
N GLY A 281 -49.38 2.56 -9.45
CA GLY A 281 -50.53 2.20 -10.29
C GLY A 281 -51.79 1.92 -9.47
N THR A 282 -52.91 1.68 -10.15
CA THR A 282 -54.19 1.40 -9.47
C THR A 282 -54.22 0.03 -8.79
N GLU A 283 -53.58 -0.96 -9.42
CA GLU A 283 -53.51 -2.33 -8.92
C GLU A 283 -52.15 -2.68 -8.29
N LEU A 284 -51.16 -1.79 -8.41
CA LEU A 284 -49.83 -1.99 -7.84
C LEU A 284 -49.64 -1.04 -6.66
N SER A 285 -49.13 -1.56 -5.54
CA SER A 285 -48.64 -0.72 -4.46
C SER A 285 -47.47 0.14 -4.95
N ASP A 286 -47.35 1.35 -4.41
CA ASP A 286 -46.17 2.17 -4.61
C ASP A 286 -44.93 1.47 -4.04
N ALA A 287 -43.85 1.43 -4.83
CA ALA A 287 -42.59 0.84 -4.42
C ALA A 287 -41.42 1.55 -5.10
N GLU A 288 -40.23 1.45 -4.50
CA GLU A 288 -38.99 1.89 -5.12
C GLU A 288 -37.95 0.77 -4.99
N VAL A 289 -37.40 0.35 -6.12
CA VAL A 289 -36.54 -0.84 -6.19
C VAL A 289 -35.24 -0.48 -6.89
N VAL A 290 -34.09 -0.79 -6.28
CA VAL A 290 -32.78 -0.65 -6.92
C VAL A 290 -32.61 -1.74 -7.98
N VAL A 291 -32.48 -1.37 -9.25
CA VAL A 291 -32.40 -2.32 -10.39
C VAL A 291 -31.02 -2.40 -11.02
N ALA A 292 -30.19 -1.37 -10.83
CA ALA A 292 -28.83 -1.34 -11.34
C ALA A 292 -27.92 -0.44 -10.50
N LYS A 293 -26.62 -0.61 -10.67
CA LYS A 293 -25.58 0.32 -10.24
C LYS A 293 -24.93 0.92 -11.48
N TYR A 294 -25.10 2.23 -11.67
CA TYR A 294 -24.48 2.97 -12.76
C TYR A 294 -23.07 3.40 -12.39
N GLN A 295 -22.14 3.18 -13.31
CA GLN A 295 -20.75 3.61 -13.21
C GLN A 295 -20.31 4.23 -14.54
N LYS A 296 -19.39 5.19 -14.47
CA LYS A 296 -18.74 5.70 -15.68
C LYS A 296 -17.85 4.62 -16.29
N TRP A 297 -17.58 4.74 -17.58
CA TRP A 297 -16.62 3.90 -18.26
C TRP A 297 -15.25 4.03 -17.61
N GLY A 298 -14.56 2.90 -17.50
CA GLY A 298 -13.27 2.82 -16.88
C GLY A 298 -12.85 1.36 -16.68
N ALA A 299 -11.71 1.21 -16.03
CA ALA A 299 -11.22 -0.09 -15.62
C ALA A 299 -10.87 -0.10 -14.13
N ASN A 300 -11.21 -1.20 -13.49
CA ASN A 300 -10.62 -1.58 -12.21
C ASN A 300 -9.30 -2.28 -12.50
N ILE A 301 -8.20 -1.70 -12.07
CA ILE A 301 -6.86 -2.26 -12.27
C ILE A 301 -6.38 -2.85 -10.94
N LYS A 302 -6.00 -4.12 -10.97
CA LYS A 302 -5.48 -4.86 -9.81
C LYS A 302 -4.11 -5.44 -10.15
N VAL A 303 -3.12 -5.14 -9.33
CA VAL A 303 -1.84 -5.86 -9.31
C VAL A 303 -1.94 -6.92 -8.23
N GLU A 304 -1.75 -8.20 -8.57
CA GLU A 304 -1.96 -9.30 -7.62
C GLU A 304 -1.02 -9.23 -6.42
N GLN A 305 0.25 -8.90 -6.68
CA GLN A 305 1.27 -8.74 -5.66
C GLN A 305 2.28 -7.68 -6.10
N VAL A 306 2.51 -6.68 -5.25
CA VAL A 306 3.58 -5.70 -5.44
C VAL A 306 4.89 -6.29 -4.91
N ASN A 307 5.69 -6.83 -5.83
CA ASN A 307 6.94 -7.49 -5.49
C ASN A 307 8.05 -6.49 -5.14
N GLN A 308 8.85 -6.81 -4.12
CA GLN A 308 10.16 -6.21 -3.95
C GLN A 308 11.14 -6.84 -4.95
N ILE A 309 11.73 -6.01 -5.79
CA ILE A 309 12.70 -6.40 -6.82
C ILE A 309 14.03 -5.69 -6.57
N LEU A 310 15.11 -6.36 -6.95
CA LEU A 310 16.46 -5.81 -6.80
C LEU A 310 16.80 -4.98 -8.04
N SER A 311 17.28 -3.75 -7.83
CA SER A 311 17.89 -2.97 -8.91
C SER A 311 18.98 -3.80 -9.57
N SER A 312 19.14 -3.63 -10.89
CA SER A 312 20.23 -4.24 -11.67
C SER A 312 20.17 -5.76 -11.82
N LYS A 313 19.18 -6.43 -11.22
CA LYS A 313 19.03 -7.88 -11.33
C LYS A 313 17.86 -8.26 -12.23
N PHE A 314 18.03 -9.39 -12.89
CA PHE A 314 16.94 -10.13 -13.50
C PHE A 314 16.44 -11.15 -12.50
N ASP A 315 15.14 -11.18 -12.25
CA ASP A 315 14.48 -12.21 -11.46
C ASP A 315 13.24 -12.63 -12.23
N ASP A 316 13.41 -13.63 -13.08
CA ASP A 316 12.39 -14.20 -13.95
C ASP A 316 11.22 -14.83 -13.16
N LYS A 317 11.44 -15.10 -11.88
CA LYS A 317 10.42 -15.60 -10.94
C LYS A 317 9.57 -14.47 -10.34
N LYS A 318 9.97 -13.21 -10.48
CA LYS A 318 9.22 -12.04 -9.98
C LYS A 318 8.60 -11.28 -11.15
N VAL A 319 7.46 -11.77 -11.60
CA VAL A 319 6.65 -11.11 -12.64
C VAL A 319 5.65 -10.13 -12.04
N VAL A 320 5.33 -9.08 -12.79
CA VAL A 320 4.19 -8.20 -12.53
C VAL A 320 2.96 -8.86 -13.12
N LYS A 321 2.02 -9.25 -12.26
CA LYS A 321 0.73 -9.79 -12.68
C LYS A 321 -0.37 -8.77 -12.46
N MET A 322 -0.98 -8.33 -13.56
CA MET A 322 -1.98 -7.26 -13.57
C MET A 322 -3.27 -7.75 -14.23
N THR A 323 -4.38 -7.41 -13.59
CA THR A 323 -5.74 -7.59 -14.11
C THR A 323 -6.37 -6.22 -14.36
N ILE A 324 -6.87 -5.99 -15.56
CA ILE A 324 -7.62 -4.79 -15.96
C ILE A 324 -9.04 -5.27 -16.27
N GLU A 325 -10.00 -4.94 -15.42
CA GLU A 325 -11.41 -5.37 -15.53
C GLU A 325 -12.31 -4.18 -15.83
N GLU A 326 -13.29 -4.36 -16.72
CA GLU A 326 -14.31 -3.35 -16.99
C GLU A 326 -15.10 -2.96 -15.71
N THR A 327 -15.35 -1.66 -15.52
CA THR A 327 -16.26 -1.19 -14.45
C THR A 327 -17.70 -1.65 -14.68
N SER A 328 -18.12 -1.74 -15.95
CA SER A 328 -19.42 -2.22 -16.40
C SER A 328 -19.28 -3.00 -17.72
N PRO A 329 -20.14 -3.99 -18.01
CA PRO A 329 -20.09 -4.71 -19.28
C PRO A 329 -20.05 -3.78 -20.49
N GLY A 330 -19.06 -3.96 -21.36
CA GLY A 330 -18.87 -3.15 -22.57
C GLY A 330 -18.19 -1.79 -22.36
N ALA A 331 -17.58 -1.54 -21.20
CA ALA A 331 -16.76 -0.35 -20.98
C ALA A 331 -15.50 -0.30 -21.87
N PHE A 332 -14.97 -1.46 -22.30
CA PHE A 332 -13.89 -1.52 -23.27
C PHE A 332 -14.44 -1.35 -24.69
N ILE A 333 -14.09 -0.24 -25.32
CA ILE A 333 -14.56 0.11 -26.65
C ILE A 333 -13.86 -0.78 -27.69
N GLY A 334 -14.65 -1.59 -28.40
CA GLY A 334 -14.14 -2.46 -29.48
C GLY A 334 -13.41 -1.68 -30.57
N GLY A 335 -12.32 -2.25 -31.08
CA GLY A 335 -11.44 -1.66 -32.08
C GLY A 335 -10.47 -0.61 -31.56
N ARG A 336 -10.52 -0.28 -30.26
CA ARG A 336 -9.54 0.62 -29.61
C ARG A 336 -8.49 -0.18 -28.84
N GLU A 337 -7.42 0.51 -28.48
CA GLU A 337 -6.28 -0.07 -27.78
C GLU A 337 -6.29 0.31 -26.30
N VAL A 338 -5.89 -0.62 -25.45
CA VAL A 338 -5.50 -0.39 -24.05
C VAL A 338 -3.97 -0.44 -24.00
N GLU A 339 -3.35 0.58 -23.42
CA GLU A 339 -1.91 0.66 -23.25
C GLU A 339 -1.52 0.55 -21.78
N VAL A 340 -0.46 -0.20 -21.51
CA VAL A 340 0.21 -0.26 -20.21
C VAL A 340 1.67 0.14 -20.41
N GLU A 341 2.07 1.26 -19.82
CA GLU A 341 3.41 1.83 -19.97
C GLU A 341 4.15 1.90 -18.63
N PHE A 342 5.35 1.32 -18.60
CA PHE A 342 6.29 1.39 -17.50
C PHE A 342 7.24 2.58 -17.69
N PRO A 343 7.86 3.11 -16.61
CA PRO A 343 8.86 4.16 -16.70
C PRO A 343 10.02 3.74 -17.61
N SER A 344 10.71 4.69 -18.24
CA SER A 344 11.82 4.39 -19.16
C SER A 344 13.02 3.67 -18.50
N THR A 345 13.11 3.72 -17.16
CA THR A 345 14.05 2.96 -16.34
C THR A 345 13.66 1.49 -16.18
N VAL A 346 12.53 1.07 -16.73
CA VAL A 346 12.00 -0.30 -16.65
C VAL A 346 11.80 -0.82 -18.07
N LYS A 347 12.19 -2.08 -18.29
CA LYS A 347 12.03 -2.77 -19.56
C LYS A 347 11.34 -4.11 -19.33
N ILE A 348 10.39 -4.43 -20.18
CA ILE A 348 9.70 -5.70 -20.30
C ILE A 348 10.63 -6.64 -21.07
N VAL A 349 10.88 -7.81 -20.50
CA VAL A 349 12.02 -8.65 -20.91
C VAL A 349 11.65 -10.13 -21.13
N GLY A 350 10.42 -10.53 -20.78
CA GLY A 350 9.87 -11.88 -21.01
C GLY A 350 10.40 -12.97 -20.04
N THR A 351 9.84 -14.19 -20.11
CA THR A 351 10.36 -15.39 -19.41
C THR A 351 10.92 -16.42 -20.40
N VAL A 352 12.03 -17.03 -20.00
CA VAL A 352 12.84 -18.00 -20.73
C VAL A 352 12.28 -19.41 -20.48
N THR A 353 12.07 -20.20 -21.53
CA THR A 353 11.82 -21.65 -21.34
C THR A 353 13.14 -22.39 -21.07
N PRO A 354 13.13 -23.56 -20.40
CA PRO A 354 14.34 -24.36 -20.16
C PRO A 354 15.14 -24.77 -21.41
N SER A 355 14.61 -24.52 -22.62
CA SER A 355 15.24 -24.76 -23.93
C SER A 355 15.83 -23.49 -24.57
N GLY A 356 15.80 -22.34 -23.89
CA GLY A 356 16.37 -21.08 -24.38
C GLY A 356 15.51 -20.29 -25.38
N ASN A 357 14.25 -20.69 -25.62
CA ASN A 357 13.35 -19.94 -26.51
C ASN A 357 12.57 -18.86 -25.74
N ILE A 358 12.49 -17.64 -26.32
CA ILE A 358 11.57 -16.58 -25.90
C ILE A 358 10.18 -16.97 -26.39
N VAL A 359 9.27 -17.35 -25.49
CA VAL A 359 7.86 -17.55 -25.86
C VAL A 359 7.12 -16.24 -25.61
N ARG A 360 6.75 -15.57 -26.70
CA ARG A 360 5.87 -14.41 -26.68
C ARG A 360 4.45 -14.84 -26.32
N HIS A 361 3.86 -14.13 -25.36
CA HIS A 361 2.42 -13.82 -25.30
C HIS A 361 1.49 -15.01 -24.98
N LEU A 362 1.21 -15.24 -23.69
CA LEU A 362 -0.14 -15.63 -23.30
C LEU A 362 -0.71 -14.55 -22.39
N ILE A 363 -1.65 -13.79 -22.96
CA ILE A 363 -2.54 -12.88 -22.25
C ILE A 363 -3.90 -13.57 -22.36
N SER A 364 -4.38 -14.13 -21.25
CA SER A 364 -5.67 -14.79 -21.25
C SER A 364 -6.77 -13.75 -21.20
N TYR A 365 -7.60 -13.75 -22.24
CA TYR A 365 -8.86 -13.02 -22.33
C TYR A 365 -10.00 -14.02 -22.20
N SER A 366 -11.04 -13.71 -21.43
CA SER A 366 -12.24 -14.53 -21.41
C SER A 366 -13.00 -14.39 -22.74
N GLY A 367 -12.74 -15.29 -23.70
CA GLY A 367 -13.57 -15.50 -24.90
C GLY A 367 -12.92 -15.30 -26.28
N SER A 368 -11.62 -15.04 -26.40
CA SER A 368 -10.79 -14.95 -27.62
C SER A 368 -9.43 -14.30 -27.30
N ASP A 369 -8.31 -14.95 -27.59
CA ASP A 369 -6.95 -14.52 -27.19
C ASP A 369 -6.55 -13.14 -27.74
N VAL A 370 -6.73 -12.07 -26.95
CA VAL A 370 -6.20 -10.74 -27.27
C VAL A 370 -4.68 -10.74 -27.04
N ARG A 371 -3.90 -10.59 -28.10
CA ARG A 371 -2.43 -10.50 -28.02
C ARG A 371 -2.00 -9.07 -27.73
N GLY A 372 -1.21 -8.91 -26.68
CA GLY A 372 -0.55 -7.65 -26.34
C GLY A 372 0.77 -7.53 -27.10
N VAL A 373 1.02 -6.38 -27.70
CA VAL A 373 2.24 -6.07 -28.46
C VAL A 373 3.15 -5.19 -27.62
N VAL A 374 4.42 -5.56 -27.49
CA VAL A 374 5.43 -4.76 -26.79
C VAL A 374 6.10 -3.80 -27.77
N ASN A 375 6.25 -2.53 -27.39
CA ASN A 375 6.90 -1.52 -28.22
C ASN A 375 8.42 -1.77 -28.40
N SER A 376 9.04 -1.05 -29.35
CA SER A 376 10.49 -1.15 -29.61
C SER A 376 11.36 -0.82 -28.40
N ASP A 377 10.93 0.16 -27.59
CA ASP A 377 11.62 0.52 -26.35
C ASP A 377 11.40 -0.50 -25.24
N SER A 378 10.58 -1.53 -25.46
CA SER A 378 10.29 -2.57 -24.48
C SER A 378 9.77 -2.04 -23.15
N ASN A 379 9.06 -0.91 -23.09
CA ASN A 379 8.51 -0.37 -21.86
C ASN A 379 6.97 -0.22 -21.90
N ARG A 380 6.33 -0.53 -23.03
CA ARG A 380 4.88 -0.42 -23.20
C ARG A 380 4.30 -1.67 -23.82
N ILE A 381 3.14 -2.10 -23.32
CA ILE A 381 2.32 -3.19 -23.86
C ILE A 381 1.01 -2.60 -24.37
N THR A 382 0.65 -2.89 -25.62
CA THR A 382 -0.58 -2.43 -26.26
C THR A 382 -1.50 -3.62 -26.55
N PHE A 383 -2.74 -3.57 -26.09
CA PHE A 383 -3.76 -4.61 -26.29
C PHE A 383 -4.88 -4.05 -27.16
N THR A 384 -5.16 -4.66 -28.32
CA THR A 384 -6.27 -4.24 -29.18
C THR A 384 -7.56 -4.95 -28.78
N ILE A 385 -8.59 -4.21 -28.38
CA ILE A 385 -9.89 -4.78 -27.99
C ILE A 385 -10.64 -5.25 -29.25
N PRO A 386 -11.10 -6.51 -29.33
CA PRO A 386 -11.83 -7.00 -30.49
C PRO A 386 -13.12 -6.21 -30.75
N SER A 387 -13.35 -5.84 -32.00
CA SER A 387 -14.61 -5.23 -32.47
C SER A 387 -15.70 -6.29 -32.60
N THR A 388 -16.29 -6.73 -31.49
CA THR A 388 -17.51 -7.55 -31.53
C THR A 388 -18.73 -6.64 -31.69
N SER A 389 -19.63 -6.94 -32.62
CA SER A 389 -20.85 -6.14 -32.89
C SER A 389 -21.86 -6.14 -31.73
N THR A 390 -21.67 -6.97 -30.71
CA THR A 390 -22.52 -7.02 -29.52
C THR A 390 -21.67 -6.74 -28.27
N PRO A 391 -22.00 -5.71 -27.45
CA PRO A 391 -21.44 -5.56 -26.12
C PRO A 391 -21.67 -6.84 -25.33
N SER A 392 -20.63 -7.35 -24.67
CA SER A 392 -20.76 -8.52 -23.80
C SER A 392 -21.77 -8.19 -22.68
N SER A 393 -22.65 -9.13 -22.33
CA SER A 393 -23.51 -9.00 -21.16
C SER A 393 -22.75 -9.17 -19.84
N SER A 394 -21.51 -9.64 -19.90
CA SER A 394 -20.59 -9.79 -18.77
C SER A 394 -19.38 -8.87 -18.91
N LYS A 395 -18.82 -8.45 -17.77
CA LYS A 395 -17.58 -7.65 -17.70
C LYS A 395 -16.40 -8.40 -18.31
N ARG A 396 -15.62 -7.70 -19.12
CA ARG A 396 -14.38 -8.22 -19.71
C ARG A 396 -13.19 -7.99 -18.79
N LYS A 397 -12.18 -8.85 -18.93
CA LYS A 397 -10.92 -8.81 -18.18
C LYS A 397 -9.74 -8.98 -19.13
N LEU A 398 -8.71 -8.16 -18.94
CA LEU A 398 -7.36 -8.38 -19.48
C LEU A 398 -6.46 -8.81 -18.33
N VAL A 399 -5.86 -9.99 -18.44
CA VAL A 399 -4.88 -10.47 -17.47
C VAL A 399 -3.56 -10.69 -18.19
N PHE A 400 -2.50 -10.07 -17.67
CA PHE A 400 -1.16 -10.27 -18.22
C PHE A 400 -0.11 -10.39 -17.11
N GLU A 401 0.96 -11.09 -17.46
CA GLU A 401 2.15 -11.25 -16.65
C GLU A 401 3.35 -10.69 -17.41
N ALA A 402 4.13 -9.82 -16.77
CA ALA A 402 5.31 -9.20 -17.36
C ALA A 402 6.52 -9.38 -16.44
N ALA A 403 7.54 -10.09 -16.93
CA ALA A 403 8.87 -10.01 -16.34
C ALA A 403 9.49 -8.66 -16.70
N ILE A 404 10.01 -7.96 -15.70
CA ILE A 404 10.60 -6.63 -15.86
C ILE A 404 12.07 -6.61 -15.42
N ALA A 405 12.90 -5.89 -16.16
CA ALA A 405 14.25 -5.50 -15.77
C ALA A 405 14.24 -4.03 -15.38
N VAL A 406 15.02 -3.68 -14.36
CA VAL A 406 15.12 -2.31 -13.85
C VAL A 406 16.54 -1.79 -14.02
N LYS A 407 16.66 -0.59 -14.59
CA LYS A 407 17.93 0.10 -14.81
C LYS A 407 18.69 0.26 -13.51
N THR A 408 19.99 -0.02 -13.56
CA THR A 408 20.89 0.18 -12.43
C THR A 408 20.77 1.57 -11.81
N GLY A 409 20.61 1.61 -10.48
CA GLY A 409 20.47 2.85 -9.69
C GLY A 409 19.03 3.35 -9.54
N THR A 410 18.06 2.73 -10.22
CA THR A 410 16.64 3.05 -10.01
C THR A 410 16.18 2.42 -8.70
N LEU A 411 15.66 3.22 -7.78
CA LEU A 411 15.21 2.80 -6.46
C LEU A 411 13.80 3.36 -6.17
N GLY A 412 13.08 2.72 -5.25
CA GLY A 412 11.76 3.15 -4.81
C GLY A 412 10.61 2.52 -5.60
N ASP A 413 9.48 3.20 -5.58
CA ASP A 413 8.23 2.71 -6.17
C ASP A 413 8.27 2.79 -7.70
N ILE A 414 7.85 1.71 -8.36
CA ILE A 414 7.67 1.66 -9.81
C ILE A 414 6.17 1.68 -10.09
N GLU A 415 5.73 2.72 -10.78
CA GLU A 415 4.35 2.88 -11.22
C GLU A 415 4.24 2.66 -12.73
N ALA A 416 3.27 1.86 -13.16
CA ALA A 416 2.87 1.76 -14.56
C ALA A 416 1.65 2.64 -14.81
N THR A 417 1.54 3.24 -15.99
CA THR A 417 0.35 3.95 -16.45
C THR A 417 -0.51 3.05 -17.33
N VAL A 418 -1.82 3.02 -17.10
CA VAL A 418 -2.80 2.29 -17.90
C VAL A 418 -3.81 3.28 -18.48
N GLU A 419 -4.04 3.24 -19.79
CA GLU A 419 -5.00 4.12 -20.47
C GLU A 419 -5.54 3.49 -21.78
N GLY A 420 -6.55 4.11 -22.39
CA GLY A 420 -7.07 3.71 -23.70
C GLY A 420 -8.36 2.89 -23.65
N ALA A 421 -8.95 2.62 -24.81
CA ALA A 421 -10.23 1.90 -24.99
C ALA A 421 -11.40 2.29 -24.05
N GLY A 422 -11.50 3.55 -23.63
CA GLY A 422 -12.53 4.02 -22.68
C GLY A 422 -12.06 4.10 -21.23
N ILE A 423 -10.78 3.80 -20.97
CA ILE A 423 -10.10 3.91 -19.68
C ILE A 423 -9.36 5.25 -19.63
N GLU A 424 -9.68 6.10 -18.64
CA GLU A 424 -8.87 7.28 -18.32
C GLU A 424 -7.49 6.88 -17.77
N LYS A 425 -6.49 7.75 -17.93
CA LYS A 425 -5.12 7.47 -17.48
C LYS A 425 -5.05 7.22 -15.98
N GLN A 426 -4.67 6.01 -15.60
CA GLN A 426 -4.50 5.58 -14.22
C GLN A 426 -3.05 5.18 -13.95
N LYS A 427 -2.51 5.58 -12.79
CA LYS A 427 -1.20 5.13 -12.30
C LYS A 427 -1.38 4.00 -11.31
N VAL A 428 -0.58 2.95 -11.45
CA VAL A 428 -0.68 1.75 -10.61
C VAL A 428 0.70 1.32 -10.15
N LEU A 429 0.88 1.17 -8.83
CA LEU A 429 2.11 0.65 -8.24
C LEU A 429 2.27 -0.84 -8.61
N VAL A 430 3.36 -1.18 -9.30
CA VAL A 430 3.62 -2.54 -9.79
C VAL A 430 4.78 -3.23 -9.08
N ALA A 431 5.76 -2.49 -8.58
CA ALA A 431 6.91 -3.06 -7.87
C ALA A 431 7.57 -2.03 -6.94
N LYS A 432 8.38 -2.53 -5.99
CA LYS A 432 9.28 -1.70 -5.17
C LYS A 432 10.72 -2.12 -5.40
N VAL A 433 11.58 -1.18 -5.73
CA VAL A 433 12.97 -1.44 -6.10
C VAL A 433 13.91 -1.05 -4.97
N ILE A 434 14.76 -1.99 -4.55
CA ILE A 434 15.81 -1.77 -3.55
C ILE A 434 17.19 -2.12 -4.16
N PRO A 435 18.29 -1.54 -3.69
CA PRO A 435 19.61 -1.95 -4.18
C PRO A 435 19.95 -3.34 -3.64
N PRO A 436 20.81 -4.13 -4.29
CA PRO A 436 21.24 -5.43 -3.77
C PRO A 436 22.08 -5.31 -2.50
N VAL A 437 22.90 -4.26 -2.41
CA VAL A 437 23.74 -3.95 -1.26
C VAL A 437 23.78 -2.44 -1.01
N ILE A 438 23.98 -2.06 0.23
CA ILE A 438 24.26 -0.69 0.66
C ILE A 438 25.73 -0.63 1.11
N PRO A 439 26.63 -0.08 0.28
CA PRO A 439 28.02 0.10 0.66
C PRO A 439 28.22 1.34 1.54
N LYS A 440 29.12 1.25 2.52
CA LYS A 440 29.43 2.34 3.46
C LYS A 440 30.86 2.24 3.99
N ALA A 441 31.55 3.37 4.12
CA ALA A 441 32.82 3.47 4.84
C ALA A 441 32.61 3.41 6.38
N ALA A 442 33.55 2.84 7.12
CA ALA A 442 33.51 2.82 8.58
C ALA A 442 33.66 4.21 9.22
N GLY A 443 34.19 5.21 8.50
CA GLY A 443 34.34 6.58 8.95
C GLY A 443 34.92 7.52 7.89
N GLU A 444 35.21 8.76 8.27
CA GLU A 444 35.71 9.84 7.38
C GLU A 444 37.24 9.84 7.24
N GLY A 445 37.82 8.76 6.70
CA GLY A 445 39.26 8.66 6.51
C GLY A 445 39.83 9.79 5.66
N LYS A 446 41.00 10.32 6.04
CA LYS A 446 41.74 11.34 5.28
C LYS A 446 42.99 10.74 4.65
N LEU A 447 43.05 10.72 3.32
CA LEU A 447 44.16 10.16 2.54
C LEU A 447 44.95 11.30 1.89
N ARG A 448 46.28 11.22 1.95
CA ARG A 448 47.16 12.25 1.39
C ARG A 448 47.60 11.90 -0.03
N ILE A 449 47.52 12.87 -0.94
CA ILE A 449 47.97 12.71 -2.34
C ILE A 449 49.47 12.40 -2.39
N GLY A 450 49.88 11.49 -3.27
CA GLY A 450 51.29 11.16 -3.52
C GLY A 450 51.93 10.24 -2.49
N LEU A 451 51.19 9.76 -1.48
CA LEU A 451 51.68 8.81 -0.48
C LEU A 451 51.18 7.39 -0.76
N GLN A 452 52.03 6.41 -0.46
CA GLN A 452 51.76 4.98 -0.63
C GLN A 452 51.52 4.31 0.72
N GLY A 453 50.71 3.24 0.74
CA GLY A 453 50.54 2.37 1.92
C GLY A 453 49.77 2.99 3.08
N GLN A 454 48.90 3.97 2.81
CA GLN A 454 48.12 4.67 3.83
C GLN A 454 46.96 3.81 4.31
N GLU A 455 46.75 3.74 5.62
CA GLU A 455 45.56 3.09 6.20
C GLU A 455 44.29 3.83 5.75
N ALA A 456 43.32 3.07 5.26
CA ALA A 456 42.03 3.57 4.84
C ALA A 456 40.91 2.97 5.71
N PRO A 457 39.73 3.64 5.81
CA PRO A 457 38.61 3.11 6.56
C PRO A 457 38.16 1.75 6.02
N ASP A 458 37.66 0.88 6.89
CA ASP A 458 37.01 -0.35 6.45
C ASP A 458 35.78 -0.04 5.56
N ILE A 459 35.43 -0.99 4.69
CA ILE A 459 34.22 -0.91 3.87
C ILE A 459 33.22 -1.96 4.36
N PHE A 460 31.99 -1.52 4.59
CA PHE A 460 30.85 -2.39 4.89
C PHE A 460 29.95 -2.51 3.67
N LEU A 461 29.55 -3.75 3.34
CA LEU A 461 28.51 -4.02 2.35
C LEU A 461 27.35 -4.68 3.08
N ALA A 462 26.25 -3.96 3.26
CA ALA A 462 25.04 -4.49 3.87
C ALA A 462 24.09 -5.01 2.78
N GLU A 463 23.82 -6.30 2.78
CA GLU A 463 22.80 -6.92 1.93
C GLU A 463 21.41 -6.44 2.34
N THR A 464 20.56 -6.10 1.38
CA THR A 464 19.25 -5.49 1.67
C THR A 464 18.13 -6.49 1.89
N MET A 465 18.27 -7.70 1.37
CA MET A 465 17.35 -8.82 1.58
C MET A 465 18.06 -10.17 1.40
N PRO A 466 17.52 -11.28 1.93
CA PRO A 466 18.09 -12.61 1.72
C PRO A 466 18.36 -12.91 0.24
N GLY A 467 19.54 -13.45 -0.08
CA GLY A 467 19.92 -13.81 -1.45
C GLY A 467 20.13 -12.62 -2.40
N ALA A 468 20.20 -11.39 -1.88
CA ALA A 468 20.52 -10.22 -2.69
C ALA A 468 21.99 -10.14 -3.12
N ILE A 469 22.87 -10.98 -2.57
CA ILE A 469 24.22 -11.25 -3.09
C ILE A 469 24.23 -12.69 -3.62
N ARG A 470 24.21 -12.85 -4.94
CA ARG A 470 24.03 -14.16 -5.59
C ARG A 470 25.31 -14.97 -5.69
N LYS A 471 25.20 -16.28 -5.49
CA LYS A 471 26.30 -17.25 -5.70
C LYS A 471 26.57 -17.45 -7.18
N ALA A 472 25.54 -17.42 -8.00
CA ALA A 472 25.61 -17.70 -9.41
C ALA A 472 24.54 -16.92 -10.18
N ILE A 473 24.80 -16.66 -11.46
CA ILE A 473 23.89 -15.97 -12.36
C ILE A 473 23.59 -16.88 -13.54
N ASP A 474 22.30 -17.10 -13.78
CA ASP A 474 21.82 -17.77 -14.98
C ASP A 474 21.99 -16.85 -16.19
N MET A 475 22.76 -17.28 -17.18
CA MET A 475 22.97 -16.57 -18.44
C MET A 475 22.12 -17.12 -19.58
N GLY A 476 21.12 -17.93 -19.26
CA GLY A 476 20.25 -18.59 -20.21
C GLY A 476 21.04 -19.60 -21.06
N PRO A 477 21.03 -19.51 -22.40
CA PRO A 477 21.74 -20.45 -23.27
C PRO A 477 23.26 -20.52 -23.05
N LEU A 478 23.85 -19.50 -22.41
CA LEU A 478 25.28 -19.46 -22.09
C LEU A 478 25.64 -20.22 -20.80
N GLY A 479 24.66 -20.81 -20.12
CA GLY A 479 24.87 -21.56 -18.88
C GLY A 479 24.84 -20.67 -17.64
N THR A 480 25.63 -21.05 -16.63
CA THR A 480 25.65 -20.35 -15.33
C THR A 480 27.05 -19.81 -15.05
N GLU A 481 27.13 -18.55 -14.64
CA GLU A 481 28.37 -17.91 -14.21
C GLU A 481 28.44 -17.77 -12.70
N ASN A 482 29.66 -17.77 -12.15
CA ASN A 482 29.87 -17.53 -10.73
C ASN A 482 29.59 -16.07 -10.37
N GLY A 483 28.90 -15.88 -9.26
CA GLY A 483 28.65 -14.58 -8.66
C GLY A 483 29.90 -14.12 -7.91
N PHE A 484 30.40 -12.96 -8.31
CA PHE A 484 31.50 -12.26 -7.64
C PHE A 484 31.12 -10.81 -7.33
N VAL A 485 31.78 -10.24 -6.33
CA VAL A 485 31.67 -8.84 -5.95
C VAL A 485 33.00 -8.15 -6.26
N VAL A 486 32.93 -6.93 -6.78
CA VAL A 486 34.10 -6.09 -7.08
C VAL A 486 33.91 -4.74 -6.43
N VAL A 487 34.94 -4.25 -5.73
CA VAL A 487 34.99 -2.88 -5.20
C VAL A 487 36.09 -2.12 -5.93
N TYR A 488 35.68 -1.15 -6.74
CA TYR A 488 36.53 -0.31 -7.57
C TYR A 488 36.97 0.93 -6.80
N LEU A 489 38.25 1.27 -6.96
CA LEU A 489 38.79 2.57 -6.59
C LEU A 489 38.87 3.48 -7.83
N PRO A 490 38.84 4.80 -7.65
CA PRO A 490 38.98 5.73 -8.77
C PRO A 490 40.40 5.66 -9.35
N LYS A 491 40.57 6.18 -10.57
CA LYS A 491 41.87 6.23 -11.24
C LYS A 491 42.90 6.94 -10.35
N GLY A 492 44.11 6.38 -10.28
CA GLY A 492 45.22 6.90 -9.50
C GLY A 492 45.24 6.46 -8.02
N VAL A 493 44.24 5.70 -7.59
CA VAL A 493 44.20 5.07 -6.25
C VAL A 493 44.40 3.56 -6.40
N THR A 494 45.33 3.01 -5.63
CA THR A 494 45.77 1.61 -5.73
C THR A 494 45.65 0.90 -4.38
N TYR A 495 45.35 -0.40 -4.39
CA TYR A 495 45.50 -1.24 -3.20
C TYR A 495 46.97 -1.67 -3.07
N THR A 496 47.62 -1.36 -1.95
CA THR A 496 49.02 -1.77 -1.73
C THR A 496 49.15 -3.14 -1.07
N THR A 497 48.10 -3.57 -0.37
CA THR A 497 48.01 -4.89 0.25
C THR A 497 46.62 -5.45 0.05
N THR A 498 46.51 -6.77 -0.17
CA THR A 498 45.21 -7.44 -0.30
C THR A 498 44.43 -7.33 1.02
N PRO A 499 43.26 -6.66 1.03
CA PRO A 499 42.45 -6.52 2.24
C PRO A 499 41.88 -7.86 2.70
N LYS A 500 41.52 -7.94 3.98
CA LYS A 500 40.76 -9.07 4.54
C LYS A 500 39.27 -8.86 4.26
N VAL A 501 38.58 -9.87 3.74
CA VAL A 501 37.12 -9.85 3.55
C VAL A 501 36.49 -10.89 4.47
N GLU A 502 35.51 -10.49 5.27
CA GLU A 502 34.79 -11.36 6.20
C GLU A 502 33.29 -11.02 6.29
N VAL A 503 32.47 -12.02 6.58
CA VAL A 503 31.05 -11.83 6.89
C VAL A 503 30.92 -11.65 8.40
N ILE A 504 30.43 -10.49 8.83
CA ILE A 504 30.36 -10.10 10.26
C ILE A 504 28.96 -10.25 10.84
N GLU A 505 27.93 -10.25 10.00
CA GLU A 505 26.54 -10.45 10.37
C GLU A 505 25.86 -11.28 9.27
N GLY A 506 24.90 -12.12 9.64
CA GLY A 506 24.16 -12.96 8.68
C GLY A 506 24.76 -14.35 8.47
N ASP A 507 24.47 -14.96 7.32
CA ASP A 507 24.84 -16.34 6.98
C ASP A 507 25.39 -16.52 5.55
N LEU A 508 25.59 -15.43 4.80
CA LEU A 508 26.30 -15.44 3.53
C LEU A 508 27.66 -16.13 3.66
N LYS A 509 28.07 -16.92 2.66
CA LYS A 509 29.42 -17.51 2.62
C LYS A 509 30.20 -16.93 1.45
N ILE A 510 31.37 -16.37 1.74
CA ILE A 510 32.32 -15.85 0.75
C ILE A 510 33.47 -16.84 0.55
N ASP A 511 34.05 -16.85 -0.65
CA ASP A 511 35.31 -17.56 -0.89
C ASP A 511 36.50 -16.67 -0.51
N THR A 512 36.92 -16.76 0.75
CA THR A 512 38.07 -15.99 1.26
C THR A 512 39.37 -16.27 0.49
N ALA A 513 39.52 -17.44 -0.14
CA ALA A 513 40.69 -17.76 -0.96
C ALA A 513 40.66 -17.09 -2.35
N SER A 514 39.49 -16.62 -2.79
CA SER A 514 39.33 -15.91 -4.08
C SER A 514 39.61 -14.41 -3.99
N VAL A 515 39.88 -13.89 -2.78
CA VAL A 515 40.11 -12.46 -2.54
C VAL A 515 41.42 -12.05 -3.20
N GLN A 516 41.34 -11.17 -4.19
CA GLN A 516 42.52 -10.73 -4.94
C GLN A 516 42.37 -9.30 -5.47
N ILE A 517 43.49 -8.59 -5.58
CA ILE A 517 43.56 -7.30 -6.25
C ILE A 517 43.63 -7.55 -7.76
N VAL A 518 42.75 -6.90 -8.51
CA VAL A 518 42.69 -7.00 -9.98
C VAL A 518 42.73 -5.61 -10.61
N LYS A 519 43.23 -5.55 -11.85
CA LYS A 519 43.06 -4.40 -12.73
C LYS A 519 41.76 -4.54 -13.50
N ALA A 520 40.72 -3.85 -13.06
CA ALA A 520 39.44 -3.81 -13.77
C ALA A 520 39.46 -2.73 -14.86
N GLU A 521 38.90 -3.05 -16.03
CA GLU A 521 38.92 -2.20 -17.24
C GLU A 521 40.33 -1.72 -17.63
N SER A 522 41.37 -2.48 -17.23
CA SER A 522 42.80 -2.17 -17.43
C SER A 522 43.29 -0.86 -16.79
N ILE A 523 42.45 -0.14 -16.03
CA ILE A 523 42.77 1.20 -15.50
C ILE A 523 42.42 1.39 -14.02
N TYR A 524 41.48 0.63 -13.48
CA TYR A 524 41.05 0.76 -12.08
C TYR A 524 41.63 -0.38 -11.24
N ASP A 525 42.18 -0.06 -10.07
CA ASP A 525 42.43 -1.08 -9.06
C ASP A 525 41.15 -1.44 -8.34
N ALA A 526 40.94 -2.74 -8.19
CA ALA A 526 39.77 -3.26 -7.52
C ALA A 526 40.12 -4.47 -6.67
N ILE A 527 39.35 -4.70 -5.61
CA ILE A 527 39.33 -5.96 -4.87
C ILE A 527 38.14 -6.79 -5.37
N THR A 528 38.38 -8.05 -5.70
CA THR A 528 37.32 -8.98 -6.12
C THR A 528 37.29 -10.22 -5.23
N PHE A 529 36.10 -10.80 -5.05
CA PHE A 529 35.90 -12.05 -4.34
C PHE A 529 34.61 -12.76 -4.79
N ASN A 530 34.64 -14.09 -4.78
CA ASN A 530 33.52 -14.95 -5.16
C ASN A 530 32.61 -15.24 -3.97
N VAL A 531 31.34 -15.51 -4.27
CA VAL A 531 30.32 -15.94 -3.32
C VAL A 531 30.25 -17.48 -3.33
N LYS A 532 30.40 -18.12 -2.17
CA LYS A 532 30.31 -19.60 -2.02
C LYS A 532 28.88 -20.08 -1.83
N ALA A 533 28.07 -19.33 -1.08
CA ALA A 533 26.67 -19.63 -0.84
C ALA A 533 25.89 -18.34 -0.56
N GLU A 534 24.66 -18.29 -1.05
CA GLU A 534 23.70 -17.21 -0.81
C GLU A 534 23.21 -17.23 0.63
N SER A 535 22.80 -16.07 1.12
CA SER A 535 22.26 -15.91 2.46
C SER A 535 20.78 -16.29 2.52
N THR A 536 20.34 -16.74 3.69
CA THR A 536 18.90 -16.90 4.00
C THR A 536 18.37 -15.75 4.89
N LYS A 537 19.27 -14.88 5.37
CA LYS A 537 18.98 -13.64 6.08
C LYS A 537 19.91 -12.51 5.60
N PRO A 538 19.48 -11.24 5.65
CA PRO A 538 20.36 -10.12 5.28
C PRO A 538 21.72 -10.22 5.98
N SER A 539 22.79 -10.22 5.20
CA SER A 539 24.16 -10.37 5.68
C SER A 539 24.99 -9.10 5.50
N LYS A 540 26.05 -8.96 6.28
CA LYS A 540 26.97 -7.80 6.22
C LYS A 540 28.40 -8.27 6.06
N ILE A 541 29.05 -7.75 5.02
CA ILE A 541 30.45 -8.00 4.71
C ILE A 541 31.27 -6.83 5.24
N ARG A 542 32.40 -7.12 5.87
CA ARG A 542 33.44 -6.16 6.23
C ARG A 542 34.69 -6.44 5.40
N ILE A 543 35.21 -5.39 4.77
CA ILE A 543 36.51 -5.38 4.13
C ILE A 543 37.43 -4.53 5.00
N SER A 544 38.47 -5.14 5.58
CA SER A 544 39.33 -4.52 6.58
C SER A 544 40.82 -4.67 6.27
N GLY A 545 41.64 -3.89 6.98
CA GLY A 545 43.10 -3.84 6.73
C GLY A 545 43.42 -3.23 5.37
N ILE A 546 42.64 -2.25 4.93
CA ILE A 546 42.77 -1.63 3.62
C ILE A 546 43.93 -0.62 3.67
N LYS A 547 44.94 -0.84 2.83
CA LYS A 547 46.04 0.10 2.62
C LYS A 547 46.06 0.58 1.18
N LEU A 548 46.10 1.90 1.00
CA LEU A 548 45.96 2.55 -0.29
C LEU A 548 47.19 3.39 -0.66
N GLY A 549 47.50 3.38 -1.95
CA GLY A 549 48.43 4.30 -2.58
C GLY A 549 47.69 5.31 -3.44
N LEU A 550 48.06 6.58 -3.32
CA LEU A 550 47.49 7.67 -4.13
C LEU A 550 48.61 8.28 -4.97
N ASP A 551 48.43 8.34 -6.28
CA ASP A 551 49.30 9.12 -7.15
C ASP A 551 48.97 10.62 -7.08
N ARG A 552 49.76 11.45 -7.77
CA ARG A 552 49.57 12.92 -7.79
C ARG A 552 48.45 13.40 -8.72
N SER A 553 47.76 12.49 -9.41
CA SER A 553 46.66 12.81 -10.33
C SER A 553 45.28 12.73 -9.67
N VAL A 554 45.20 12.14 -8.47
CA VAL A 554 43.95 12.04 -7.70
C VAL A 554 43.53 13.43 -7.21
N PRO A 555 42.31 13.91 -7.52
CA PRO A 555 41.81 15.21 -7.06
C PRO A 555 41.63 15.28 -5.54
N GLU A 556 41.82 16.47 -4.96
CA GLU A 556 41.45 16.76 -3.57
C GLU A 556 39.92 16.77 -3.38
N GLY A 557 39.45 16.39 -2.20
CA GLY A 557 38.04 16.35 -1.84
C GLY A 557 37.49 14.93 -1.64
N VAL A 558 36.18 14.76 -1.79
CA VAL A 558 35.50 13.48 -1.55
C VAL A 558 35.93 12.45 -2.61
N MET A 559 36.46 11.32 -2.15
CA MET A 559 36.79 10.16 -2.95
C MET A 559 35.64 9.17 -2.93
N GLU A 560 35.11 8.82 -4.11
CA GLU A 560 34.11 7.78 -4.25
C GLU A 560 34.75 6.42 -4.59
N ALA A 561 34.21 5.36 -4.03
CA ALA A 561 34.45 3.99 -4.48
C ALA A 561 33.16 3.41 -5.06
N LYS A 562 33.27 2.39 -5.90
CA LYS A 562 32.10 1.76 -6.56
C LYS A 562 32.05 0.27 -6.26
N VAL A 563 30.86 -0.26 -5.99
CA VAL A 563 30.65 -1.69 -5.77
C VAL A 563 29.84 -2.29 -6.90
N ALA A 564 30.35 -3.32 -7.57
CA ALA A 564 29.69 -4.02 -8.65
C ALA A 564 30.00 -5.53 -8.61
N GLY A 565 29.88 -6.20 -9.75
CA GLY A 565 30.11 -7.64 -9.90
C GLY A 565 28.80 -8.40 -10.13
N TYR A 566 28.94 -9.62 -10.67
CA TYR A 566 27.80 -10.43 -11.09
C TYR A 566 26.92 -10.86 -9.93
N ALA A 567 27.46 -10.99 -8.73
CA ALA A 567 26.67 -11.28 -7.53
C ALA A 567 25.63 -10.17 -7.25
N LEU A 568 25.91 -8.93 -7.67
CA LEU A 568 25.09 -7.74 -7.39
C LEU A 568 24.26 -7.30 -8.60
N SER A 569 24.74 -7.53 -9.82
CA SER A 569 24.06 -7.10 -11.03
C SER A 569 24.20 -8.12 -12.14
N HIS A 570 23.10 -8.34 -12.87
CA HIS A 570 23.12 -9.21 -14.02
C HIS A 570 23.87 -8.54 -15.19
N PRO A 571 24.75 -9.26 -15.92
CA PRO A 571 25.41 -8.71 -17.11
C PRO A 571 24.46 -8.28 -18.25
N PHE A 572 23.21 -8.76 -18.29
CA PHE A 572 22.25 -8.29 -19.28
C PHE A 572 21.73 -6.89 -18.97
N ASN A 573 21.85 -6.39 -17.74
CA ASN A 573 21.37 -5.03 -17.40
C ASN A 573 22.14 -3.95 -18.18
N SER A 574 23.45 -4.09 -18.31
CA SER A 574 24.28 -3.17 -19.11
C SER A 574 23.94 -3.27 -20.60
N LYS A 575 23.54 -4.44 -21.11
CA LYS A 575 23.08 -4.59 -22.50
C LYS A 575 21.70 -3.94 -22.73
N VAL A 576 20.76 -4.15 -21.82
CA VAL A 576 19.37 -3.66 -21.93
C VAL A 576 19.28 -2.14 -21.74
N PHE A 577 20.11 -1.57 -20.86
CA PHE A 577 20.05 -0.16 -20.48
C PHE A 577 21.25 0.70 -20.89
N ASN A 578 22.28 0.10 -21.48
CA ASN A 578 23.55 0.76 -21.83
C ASN A 578 24.17 1.55 -20.65
N VAL A 579 24.31 0.88 -19.50
CA VAL A 579 24.83 1.48 -18.25
C VAL A 579 26.04 0.73 -17.70
N THR A 580 26.97 1.47 -17.09
CA THR A 580 28.13 0.91 -16.38
C THR A 580 27.74 0.46 -14.97
N THR A 581 27.89 -0.83 -14.71
CA THR A 581 27.42 -1.54 -13.52
C THR A 581 28.05 -1.05 -12.21
N GLY A 582 27.24 -0.85 -11.17
CA GLY A 582 27.68 -0.74 -9.78
C GLY A 582 27.19 0.52 -9.04
N SER A 583 27.15 0.45 -7.72
CA SER A 583 26.71 1.52 -6.82
C SER A 583 27.91 2.28 -6.27
N ALA A 584 27.98 3.58 -6.50
CA ALA A 584 29.01 4.45 -5.93
C ALA A 584 28.68 4.85 -4.49
N PHE A 585 29.70 5.09 -3.67
CA PHE A 585 29.57 5.61 -2.32
C PHE A 585 30.77 6.46 -1.93
N GLN A 586 30.55 7.44 -1.07
CA GLN A 586 31.62 8.24 -0.48
C GLN A 586 32.48 7.35 0.42
N TYR A 587 33.76 7.27 0.12
CA TYR A 587 34.67 6.36 0.80
C TYR A 587 35.65 7.07 1.74
N ALA A 588 36.37 8.07 1.25
CA ALA A 588 37.34 8.83 2.04
C ALA A 588 37.44 10.27 1.51
N SER A 589 38.19 11.13 2.20
CA SER A 589 38.56 12.46 1.68
C SER A 589 40.04 12.49 1.33
N VAL A 590 40.35 12.97 0.13
CA VAL A 590 41.71 13.21 -0.33
C VAL A 590 42.13 14.62 0.06
N ILE A 591 43.30 14.73 0.68
CA ILE A 591 43.90 15.99 1.11
C ILE A 591 45.32 16.14 0.53
N THR A 592 45.77 17.36 0.36
CA THR A 592 47.20 17.62 0.13
C THR A 592 48.02 17.24 1.37
N PRO A 593 49.21 16.65 1.20
CA PRO A 593 50.20 16.63 2.27
C PRO A 593 50.51 18.08 2.64
N ALA A 594 50.12 18.50 3.84
CA ALA A 594 50.66 19.74 4.41
C ALA A 594 52.19 19.63 4.43
N PRO A 595 52.95 20.69 4.11
CA PRO A 595 54.37 20.73 4.42
C PRO A 595 54.51 20.40 5.90
N THR A 596 55.27 19.37 6.22
CA THR A 596 55.39 18.85 7.58
C THR A 596 55.92 19.96 8.49
N ASP A 597 55.07 20.57 9.31
CA ASP A 597 55.50 21.33 10.49
C ASP A 597 56.12 20.35 11.48
N THR A 598 57.37 19.99 11.21
CA THR A 598 58.23 19.33 12.17
C THR A 598 58.46 20.39 13.25
N LYS A 599 57.86 20.24 14.43
CA LYS A 599 58.24 21.03 15.60
C LYS A 599 59.71 20.74 15.85
N MET A 600 60.59 21.62 15.38
CA MET A 600 62.02 21.53 15.62
C MET A 600 62.33 22.38 16.85
N SER A 601 62.68 21.69 17.94
CA SER A 601 63.24 22.33 19.12
C SER A 601 64.76 22.35 19.02
N GLY A 602 65.40 23.41 19.49
CA GLY A 602 66.87 23.49 19.54
C GLY A 602 67.40 24.14 20.80
N SER A 603 68.67 23.92 21.10
CA SER A 603 69.32 24.52 22.27
C SER A 603 70.71 25.07 21.96
N PHE A 604 71.04 26.19 22.61
CA PHE A 604 72.29 26.93 22.45
C PHE A 604 72.87 27.30 23.81
N THR A 605 74.08 26.83 24.12
CA THR A 605 74.77 27.13 25.38
C THR A 605 75.74 28.31 25.19
N ILE A 606 75.75 29.26 26.12
CA ILE A 606 76.65 30.43 26.09
C ILE A 606 78.11 29.96 26.06
N GLY A 607 78.91 30.57 25.17
CA GLY A 607 80.34 30.28 25.02
C GLY A 607 80.67 28.96 24.31
N SER A 608 79.68 28.11 24.02
CA SER A 608 79.87 26.89 23.23
C SER A 608 79.74 27.19 21.74
N THR A 609 80.46 26.44 20.89
CA THR A 609 80.24 26.36 19.44
C THR A 609 79.39 25.15 19.05
N ILE A 610 78.83 24.42 20.00
CA ILE A 610 77.93 23.29 19.76
C ILE A 610 76.49 23.72 20.09
N TYR A 611 75.56 23.46 19.17
CA TYR A 611 74.12 23.63 19.35
C TYR A 611 73.38 22.34 18.99
N ARG A 612 72.13 22.19 19.44
CA ARG A 612 71.32 20.99 19.18
C ARG A 612 70.08 21.32 18.37
N ILE A 613 69.69 20.39 17.48
CA ILE A 613 68.37 20.34 16.82
C ILE A 613 67.75 18.98 17.17
N GLY A 614 66.72 18.97 18.01
CA GLY A 614 66.29 17.76 18.71
C GLY A 614 67.45 17.17 19.51
N ASP A 615 67.75 15.89 19.28
CA ASP A 615 68.86 15.16 19.91
C ASP A 615 70.20 15.27 19.13
N ASN A 616 70.21 15.92 17.96
CA ASN A 616 71.40 15.99 17.11
C ASN A 616 72.28 17.20 17.46
N GLU A 617 73.55 16.96 17.76
CA GLU A 617 74.56 18.00 17.94
C GLU A 617 75.13 18.49 16.59
N LYS A 618 75.29 19.80 16.48
CA LYS A 618 75.89 20.48 15.32
C LYS A 618 76.85 21.57 15.80
N VAL A 619 77.78 21.93 14.93
CA VAL A 619 78.81 22.95 15.21
C VAL A 619 78.46 24.26 14.50
N MET A 620 78.55 25.35 15.24
CA MET A 620 78.47 26.73 14.76
C MET A 620 79.86 27.39 14.79
N ASP A 621 80.08 28.35 13.90
CA ASP A 621 81.35 29.08 13.78
C ASP A 621 81.41 30.37 14.63
N ALA A 622 80.34 30.71 15.34
CA ALA A 622 80.29 31.78 16.31
C ALA A 622 79.52 31.34 17.57
N ALA A 623 80.13 31.49 18.74
CA ALA A 623 79.52 31.13 20.01
C ALA A 623 78.50 32.20 20.48
N PRO A 624 77.34 31.80 21.06
CA PRO A 624 76.40 32.70 21.72
C PRO A 624 77.06 33.39 22.93
N TYR A 625 76.64 34.61 23.24
CA TYR A 625 77.15 35.37 24.38
C TYR A 625 76.09 36.24 25.03
N ILE A 626 76.37 36.72 26.23
CA ILE A 626 75.54 37.68 26.95
C ILE A 626 76.19 39.07 26.84
N LYS A 627 75.38 40.08 26.52
CA LYS A 627 75.76 41.49 26.47
C LYS A 627 74.55 42.33 26.86
N ASP A 628 74.73 43.30 27.76
CA ASP A 628 73.68 44.19 28.25
C ASP A 628 72.42 43.44 28.73
N ASP A 629 72.62 42.37 29.52
CA ASP A 629 71.55 41.47 30.00
C ASP A 629 70.67 40.87 28.89
N ARG A 630 71.24 40.70 27.69
CA ARG A 630 70.61 40.03 26.54
C ARG A 630 71.50 38.94 25.99
N THR A 631 70.86 37.85 25.60
CA THR A 631 71.54 36.70 25.00
C THR A 631 71.56 36.83 23.48
N TYR A 632 72.76 36.95 22.90
CA TYR A 632 73.02 37.09 21.48
C TYR A 632 73.35 35.73 20.85
N LEU A 633 72.60 35.37 19.82
CA LEU A 633 72.79 34.14 19.05
C LEU A 633 73.07 34.47 17.58
N PRO A 634 73.81 33.61 16.85
CA PRO A 634 74.01 33.82 15.42
C PRO A 634 72.72 33.49 14.66
N VAL A 635 72.20 34.47 13.91
CA VAL A 635 70.87 34.42 13.27
C VAL A 635 70.70 33.20 12.36
N ARG A 636 71.77 32.81 11.63
CA ARG A 636 71.76 31.67 10.72
C ARG A 636 71.34 30.36 11.41
N TYR A 637 71.94 30.05 12.55
CA TYR A 637 71.70 28.78 13.24
C TYR A 637 70.35 28.79 13.97
N VAL A 638 69.91 29.96 14.45
CA VAL A 638 68.53 30.12 14.97
C VAL A 638 67.51 29.88 13.86
N ALA A 639 67.74 30.42 12.67
CA ALA A 639 66.86 30.21 11.52
C ALA A 639 66.83 28.72 11.11
N GLU A 640 67.98 28.05 11.13
CA GLU A 640 68.08 26.61 10.86
C GLU A 640 67.33 25.74 11.88
N VAL A 641 67.47 26.01 13.18
CA VAL A 641 66.67 25.36 14.25
C VAL A 641 65.17 25.53 13.98
N LEU A 642 64.77 26.68 13.43
CA LEU A 642 63.39 27.00 13.12
C LEU A 642 62.94 26.53 11.73
N GLY A 643 63.74 25.75 11.02
CA GLY A 643 63.39 25.15 9.73
C GLY A 643 63.47 26.06 8.53
N VAL A 644 64.19 27.17 8.64
CA VAL A 644 64.57 27.99 7.49
C VAL A 644 65.75 27.32 6.79
N GLY A 645 65.54 26.90 5.54
CA GLY A 645 66.61 26.32 4.73
C GLY A 645 67.70 27.34 4.42
N GLU A 646 68.93 26.90 4.15
CA GLU A 646 70.06 27.80 3.86
C GLU A 646 69.79 28.74 2.67
N LYS A 647 69.12 28.22 1.63
CA LYS A 647 68.69 29.00 0.46
C LYS A 647 67.66 30.11 0.78
N ASP A 648 67.00 30.00 1.92
CA ASP A 648 65.94 30.88 2.38
C ASP A 648 66.47 31.95 3.37
N ILE A 649 67.80 32.02 3.54
CA ILE A 649 68.53 33.03 4.30
C ILE A 649 69.32 33.88 3.30
N VAL A 650 68.83 35.10 3.03
CA VAL A 650 69.45 36.02 2.07
C VAL A 650 70.17 37.13 2.83
N TRP A 651 71.48 37.25 2.62
CA TRP A 651 72.28 38.37 3.13
C TRP A 651 72.53 39.39 2.04
N ASP A 652 72.06 40.63 2.26
CA ASP A 652 72.44 41.79 1.47
C ASP A 652 73.65 42.47 2.13
N LYS A 653 74.81 42.32 1.49
CA LYS A 653 76.09 42.88 1.98
C LYS A 653 76.12 44.40 1.90
N ALA A 654 75.48 45.02 0.90
CA ALA A 654 75.50 46.48 0.73
C ALA A 654 74.56 47.16 1.72
N ALA A 655 73.39 46.55 1.98
CA ALA A 655 72.40 47.06 2.92
C ALA A 655 72.63 46.60 4.37
N HIS A 656 73.61 45.73 4.63
CA HIS A 656 73.83 45.06 5.91
C HIS A 656 72.55 44.46 6.50
N THR A 657 71.78 43.74 5.67
CA THR A 657 70.44 43.24 6.00
C THR A 657 70.34 41.73 5.74
N VAL A 658 69.88 40.96 6.74
CA VAL A 658 69.44 39.57 6.56
C VAL A 658 67.94 39.55 6.27
N THR A 659 67.53 38.78 5.26
CA THR A 659 66.13 38.43 4.99
C THR A 659 65.94 36.92 5.15
N LEU A 660 64.98 36.52 5.98
CA LEU A 660 64.62 35.12 6.24
C LEU A 660 63.24 34.83 5.63
N PHE A 661 63.13 33.74 4.85
CA PHE A 661 61.88 33.28 4.27
C PHE A 661 61.43 31.97 4.95
N LYS A 662 60.29 31.97 5.63
CA LYS A 662 59.72 30.79 6.28
C LYS A 662 58.24 30.67 5.98
N GLY A 663 57.87 29.77 5.06
CA GLY A 663 56.48 29.66 4.61
C GLY A 663 55.98 30.99 4.02
N ASP A 664 54.99 31.60 4.66
CA ASP A 664 54.40 32.90 4.33
C ASP A 664 55.05 34.09 5.08
N LYS A 665 56.08 33.84 5.90
CA LYS A 665 56.79 34.88 6.68
C LYS A 665 58.08 35.33 6.01
N VAL A 666 58.22 36.65 5.90
CA VAL A 666 59.44 37.36 5.48
C VAL A 666 59.92 38.21 6.66
N VAL A 667 61.07 37.88 7.23
CA VAL A 667 61.67 38.63 8.34
C VAL A 667 62.94 39.32 7.86
N GLN A 668 62.98 40.65 7.94
CA GLN A 668 64.16 41.45 7.58
C GLN A 668 64.77 42.10 8.82
N ILE A 669 66.08 41.97 8.95
CA ILE A 669 66.85 42.43 10.11
C ILE A 669 68.06 43.19 9.57
N LYS A 670 68.18 44.45 9.96
CA LYS A 670 69.29 45.30 9.54
C LYS A 670 70.24 45.57 10.71
N VAL A 671 71.54 45.47 10.45
CA VAL A 671 72.58 45.71 11.45
C VAL A 671 72.50 47.16 11.94
N GLY A 672 72.60 47.36 13.26
CA GLY A 672 72.60 48.67 13.90
C GLY A 672 71.23 49.33 14.09
N GLU A 673 70.13 48.72 13.63
CA GLU A 673 68.78 49.26 13.82
C GLU A 673 68.06 48.61 15.02
N ARG A 674 67.29 49.41 15.77
CA ARG A 674 66.43 48.96 16.89
C ARG A 674 65.03 48.54 16.42
N LYS A 675 64.98 47.80 15.31
CA LYS A 675 63.74 47.30 14.72
C LYS A 675 64.00 46.11 13.80
N ILE A 676 62.99 45.26 13.64
CA ILE A 676 62.92 44.21 12.62
C ILE A 676 61.64 44.39 11.80
N MET A 677 61.63 43.93 10.56
CA MET A 677 60.41 43.93 9.73
C MET A 677 59.89 42.51 9.58
N VAL A 678 58.62 42.28 9.89
CA VAL A 678 57.94 40.99 9.72
C VAL A 678 56.78 41.21 8.76
N ASN A 679 56.82 40.60 7.58
CA ASN A 679 55.82 40.78 6.52
C ASN A 679 55.55 42.26 6.20
N GLY A 680 56.62 43.08 6.17
CA GLY A 680 56.54 44.53 5.92
C GLY A 680 56.10 45.38 7.12
N THR A 681 55.74 44.77 8.26
CA THR A 681 55.36 45.48 9.49
C THR A 681 56.57 45.67 10.40
N VAL A 682 56.74 46.87 10.94
CA VAL A 682 57.85 47.21 11.86
C VAL A 682 57.57 46.66 13.27
N VAL A 683 58.51 45.89 13.81
CA VAL A 683 58.54 45.43 15.20
C VAL A 683 59.74 46.07 15.91
N PRO A 684 59.54 46.94 16.92
CA PRO A 684 60.64 47.58 17.63
C PRO A 684 61.42 46.58 18.48
N THR A 685 62.74 46.78 18.61
CA THR A 685 63.62 45.99 19.48
C THR A 685 64.33 46.90 20.47
N ASP A 686 64.61 46.41 21.68
CA ASP A 686 65.28 47.13 22.76
C ASP A 686 66.82 47.21 22.57
N VAL A 687 67.38 46.27 21.79
CA VAL A 687 68.79 46.25 21.39
C VAL A 687 68.95 46.07 19.87
N VAL A 688 70.16 46.28 19.36
CA VAL A 688 70.48 46.23 17.92
C VAL A 688 71.11 44.90 17.52
N ALA A 689 70.93 44.50 16.26
CA ALA A 689 71.75 43.43 15.69
C ALA A 689 73.18 43.91 15.42
N GLU A 690 74.17 43.06 15.66
CA GLU A 690 75.59 43.38 15.43
C GLU A 690 76.30 42.30 14.63
N ILE A 691 77.44 42.65 14.03
CA ILE A 691 78.33 41.68 13.40
C ILE A 691 79.49 41.41 14.36
N LYS A 692 79.68 40.14 14.74
CA LYS A 692 80.80 39.67 15.55
C LYS A 692 81.35 38.39 14.93
N ASN A 693 82.67 38.30 14.78
CA ASN A 693 83.33 37.15 14.13
C ASN A 693 82.71 36.79 12.77
N GLU A 694 82.47 37.80 11.90
CA GLU A 694 81.84 37.64 10.58
C GLU A 694 80.42 37.04 10.57
N ARG A 695 79.76 37.00 11.74
CA ARG A 695 78.40 36.50 11.90
C ARG A 695 77.49 37.58 12.46
N MET A 696 76.27 37.64 11.94
CA MET A 696 75.23 38.51 12.48
C MET A 696 74.67 37.89 13.76
N MET A 697 74.85 38.61 14.85
CA MET A 697 74.42 38.26 16.19
C MET A 697 73.21 39.10 16.57
N LEU A 698 72.20 38.49 17.18
CA LEU A 698 70.98 39.18 17.58
C LEU A 698 70.46 38.67 18.93
N PRO A 699 69.83 39.52 19.77
CA PRO A 699 68.98 39.06 20.86
C PRO A 699 67.95 38.03 20.36
N VAL A 700 68.05 36.80 20.86
CA VAL A 700 67.28 35.65 20.37
C VAL A 700 65.75 35.84 20.47
N TYR A 701 65.29 36.58 21.47
CA TYR A 701 63.87 36.75 21.77
C TYR A 701 63.06 37.29 20.58
N HIS A 702 63.54 38.36 19.95
CA HIS A 702 62.78 39.06 18.90
C HIS A 702 62.70 38.28 17.59
N VAL A 703 63.75 37.57 17.19
CA VAL A 703 63.74 36.74 15.97
C VAL A 703 62.97 35.45 16.14
N VAL A 704 63.12 34.80 17.29
CA VAL A 704 62.38 33.57 17.59
C VAL A 704 60.87 33.88 17.59
N GLN A 705 60.46 35.00 18.18
CA GLN A 705 59.06 35.46 18.10
C GLN A 705 58.62 35.83 16.69
N ALA A 706 59.43 36.58 15.94
CA ALA A 706 59.12 36.96 14.55
C ALA A 706 58.86 35.73 13.66
N LEU A 707 59.64 34.67 13.85
CA LEU A 707 59.53 33.40 13.14
C LEU A 707 58.47 32.44 13.73
N GLY A 708 57.70 32.89 14.73
CA GLY A 708 56.56 32.16 15.31
C GLY A 708 56.90 31.09 16.35
N ALA A 709 58.08 31.17 16.97
CA ALA A 709 58.54 30.24 18.00
C ALA A 709 58.71 30.92 19.36
N LYS A 710 59.02 30.14 20.40
CA LYS A 710 59.28 30.63 21.75
C LYS A 710 60.71 30.32 22.16
N ALA A 711 61.35 31.26 22.88
CA ALA A 711 62.65 31.06 23.49
C ALA A 711 62.52 31.04 25.01
N ARG A 712 63.20 30.11 25.69
CA ARG A 712 63.32 30.03 27.15
C ARG A 712 64.79 30.05 27.55
N TRP A 713 65.13 30.88 28.52
CA TRP A 713 66.47 30.93 29.12
C TRP A 713 66.53 30.02 30.35
N ASP A 714 67.63 29.27 30.48
CA ASP A 714 67.97 28.51 31.67
C ASP A 714 69.27 29.04 32.28
N ALA A 715 69.16 29.63 33.47
CA ALA A 715 70.28 30.32 34.11
C ALA A 715 71.32 29.35 34.69
N GLU A 716 70.91 28.16 35.13
CA GLU A 716 71.79 27.15 35.73
C GLU A 716 72.73 26.54 34.67
N SER A 717 72.18 26.12 33.53
CA SER A 717 72.96 25.57 32.42
C SER A 717 73.46 26.60 31.41
N GLN A 718 73.20 27.89 31.63
CA GLN A 718 73.52 28.99 30.70
C GLN A 718 73.07 28.67 29.26
N THR A 719 71.84 28.17 29.10
CA THR A 719 71.35 27.63 27.82
C THR A 719 70.04 28.30 27.38
N VAL A 720 69.93 28.63 26.09
CA VAL A 720 68.69 29.05 25.44
C VAL A 720 68.05 27.84 24.77
N PHE A 721 66.79 27.57 25.10
CA PHE A 721 65.93 26.59 24.43
C PHE A 721 64.97 27.31 23.48
N ILE A 722 64.78 26.77 22.27
CA ILE A 722 63.87 27.26 21.24
C ILE A 722 62.83 26.16 20.97
N GLU A 723 61.54 26.50 20.99
CA GLU A 723 60.39 25.57 20.86
C GLU A 723 59.29 26.09 19.93
#